data_AF-A0A854Q9R8-F1
#
_entry.id   AF-A0A854Q9R8-F1
#
_cell.length_a   1.000
_cell.length_b   1.000
_cell.length_c   1.000
_cell.angle_alpha   90.00
_cell.angle_beta   90.00
_cell.angle_gamma   90.00
#
_symmetry.space_group_name_H-M   'P 1'
#
loop_
_entity.id
_entity.type
_entity.pdbx_description
1 polymer ?
#
loop_
_entity_poly.entity_id
_entity_poly.type
_entity_poly.pdbx_seq_one_letter_code
_entity_poly.pdbx_strand_id
1 'polypeptide(L)'
;MAVSQSHPNIVDGWFREINTQWPGQAMTLKVKQILHQEKSLFQDVLVFESETYGNVLVLDGVIQATERDEFSYQEMITHLPMASHPNPENVLVIGGGDGGVIREVLKHKSVKKVTLCDIDEAVIRVSKQWLPLMSDCYKDSRVEVHIGDGFKFLPEHKNEYDVIITDSSDPVGPAEALFQPPYFQLLKEALKEGGSVSTQAECLWVHLPLIKTLKETCSKLFPVVKYGFTTIPTYPAGQIGIMVCSKDSTRDLTVPLRAVPDTRYYNSEVHRAAFTIPEFGRAMLEDGVNVLPKFSGARPTPTTTKKKVLLLGSGLVAGPAADYIARHNHELTIACRTLASAQDLASGLPNATPMSVDVSSADALRQAIKGHDVVVSLIPYTYHAQVMEAALEEKVHVVTTSYVNPQMRALEQKFKDAGLICFNEIGVDPGVDHLWAIKVFDEVKKAGGKIKSFYSFCGGLVEPAAADNALGYKFSWSPVGVLMALNNDGKYLKDGKVVEVAGKDLMSTAKPYYFTPAYNLVAYPNRDSTVFREFYGLEGVQNLCRGTMRYAGFCEVITAWKEIGLMSDAQVDYLAQGAAPITWIKVVSQLLGVEAKEAAVIEKLKTLKSFETESRVLITKFRDLGLFSEEQVAQRGSVMRALSALLEEKCAFKEGEVDLVLLQHTFEIINADGSEQTITSSLEAYGDRNGGPSAMAKLVGVPCGMAVQFILEGVLNKPGVFAPYDEETCKLFRERLEKEEGITMVEKLV
;
A
#
# COMPACT_ATOMS: atom_id res chain seq x y z
N MET A 1 -5.34 13.69 -50.25
CA MET A 1 -5.71 13.75 -48.82
C MET A 1 -4.54 13.17 -48.06
N ALA A 2 -3.80 13.99 -47.30
CA ALA A 2 -2.70 13.48 -46.48
C ALA A 2 -3.31 12.56 -45.42
N VAL A 3 -2.78 11.33 -45.30
CA VAL A 3 -3.14 10.42 -44.22
C VAL A 3 -2.84 11.16 -42.92
N SER A 4 -3.85 11.45 -42.09
CA SER A 4 -3.59 12.05 -40.80
C SER A 4 -2.79 11.05 -39.98
N GLN A 5 -1.50 11.31 -39.81
CA GLN A 5 -0.69 10.53 -38.87
C GLN A 5 -1.32 10.69 -37.48
N SER A 6 -1.49 9.57 -36.78
CA SER A 6 -2.10 9.53 -35.46
C SER A 6 -1.09 8.95 -34.47
N HIS A 7 -0.94 9.58 -33.32
CA HIS A 7 -0.11 9.10 -32.22
C HIS A 7 -0.99 8.83 -30.99
N PRO A 8 -0.78 7.75 -30.22
CA PRO A 8 -1.61 7.41 -29.05
C PRO A 8 -1.72 8.54 -28.01
N ASN A 9 -0.64 9.29 -27.79
CA ASN A 9 -0.60 10.41 -26.86
C ASN A 9 -1.19 11.72 -27.42
N ILE A 10 -1.62 11.74 -28.68
CA ILE A 10 -2.29 12.90 -29.30
C ILE A 10 -3.78 12.61 -29.39
N VAL A 11 -4.55 13.26 -28.52
CA VAL A 11 -5.99 13.05 -28.38
C VAL A 11 -6.68 14.40 -28.51
N ASP A 12 -7.67 14.48 -29.41
CA ASP A 12 -8.42 15.70 -29.72
C ASP A 12 -7.53 16.87 -30.20
N GLY A 13 -6.42 16.56 -30.87
CA GLY A 13 -5.44 17.55 -31.35
C GLY A 13 -4.49 18.06 -30.27
N TRP A 14 -4.48 17.46 -29.08
CA TRP A 14 -3.57 17.79 -27.99
C TRP A 14 -2.66 16.62 -27.68
N PHE A 15 -1.35 16.87 -27.67
CA PHE A 15 -0.37 15.96 -27.08
C PHE A 15 -0.53 16.01 -25.56
N ARG A 16 -0.54 14.84 -24.91
CA ARG A 16 -0.71 14.68 -23.46
C ARG A 16 0.45 13.86 -22.91
N GLU A 17 1.30 14.51 -22.13
CA GLU A 17 2.35 13.88 -21.35
C GLU A 17 1.82 13.52 -19.96
N ILE A 18 1.60 12.23 -19.76
CA ILE A 18 1.05 11.66 -18.52
C ILE A 18 2.02 10.57 -18.07
N ASN A 19 2.61 10.71 -16.88
CA ASN A 19 3.60 9.78 -16.36
C ASN A 19 3.40 9.56 -14.86
N THR A 20 3.69 8.34 -14.40
CA THR A 20 3.60 7.97 -12.98
C THR A 20 4.64 8.65 -12.09
N GLN A 21 5.71 9.21 -12.67
CA GLN A 21 6.74 9.97 -11.93
C GLN A 21 6.19 11.29 -11.36
N TRP A 22 5.21 11.92 -12.02
CA TRP A 22 4.50 13.11 -11.53
C TRP A 22 3.00 12.83 -11.36
N PRO A 23 2.62 12.04 -10.34
CA PRO A 23 1.26 11.55 -10.20
C PRO A 23 0.25 12.70 -10.05
N GLY A 24 -0.86 12.58 -10.78
CA GLY A 24 -1.94 13.57 -10.76
C GLY A 24 -1.69 14.86 -11.56
N GLN A 25 -0.60 14.92 -12.33
CA GLN A 25 -0.25 16.06 -13.19
C GLN A 25 -0.10 15.60 -14.65
N ALA A 26 -0.37 16.50 -15.59
CA ALA A 26 -0.13 16.27 -17.02
C ALA A 26 0.30 17.58 -17.68
N MET A 27 1.24 17.49 -18.62
CA MET A 27 1.58 18.59 -19.54
C MET A 27 0.88 18.34 -20.87
N THR A 28 0.25 19.38 -21.43
CA THR A 28 -0.45 19.26 -22.71
C THR A 28 -0.09 20.38 -23.67
N LEU A 29 0.26 20.02 -24.91
CA LEU A 29 0.55 20.97 -25.97
C LEU A 29 -0.37 20.73 -27.16
N LYS A 30 -0.94 21.80 -27.72
CA LYS A 30 -1.79 21.70 -28.90
C LYS A 30 -0.92 21.44 -30.13
N VAL A 31 -1.23 20.37 -30.84
CA VAL A 31 -0.48 19.88 -31.99
C VAL A 31 -1.01 20.55 -33.25
N LYS A 32 -0.10 21.14 -34.04
CA LYS A 32 -0.39 21.66 -35.36
C LYS A 32 -0.24 20.56 -36.43
N GLN A 33 0.86 19.80 -36.38
CA GLN A 33 1.07 18.62 -37.22
C GLN A 33 2.16 17.70 -36.64
N ILE A 34 2.07 16.40 -36.92
CA ILE A 34 3.15 15.46 -36.67
C ILE A 34 4.18 15.61 -37.80
N LEU A 35 5.45 15.79 -37.44
CA LEU A 35 6.57 15.95 -38.37
C LEU A 35 7.32 14.62 -38.56
N HIS A 36 7.46 13.86 -37.47
CA HIS A 36 8.18 12.59 -37.46
C HIS A 36 7.59 11.64 -36.44
N GLN A 37 7.53 10.35 -36.77
CA GLN A 37 7.25 9.29 -35.81
C GLN A 37 8.02 8.04 -36.23
N GLU A 38 8.81 7.50 -35.32
CA GLU A 38 9.49 6.22 -35.52
C GLU A 38 9.71 5.51 -34.19
N LYS A 39 9.85 4.18 -34.24
CA LYS A 39 10.31 3.40 -33.10
C LYS A 39 11.76 2.98 -33.36
N SER A 40 12.68 3.49 -32.56
CA SER A 40 14.11 3.14 -32.65
C SER A 40 14.39 1.78 -31.98
N LEU A 41 15.66 1.40 -31.90
CA LEU A 41 16.07 0.22 -31.14
C LEU A 41 15.84 0.39 -29.63
N PHE A 42 15.72 1.62 -29.14
CA PHE A 42 15.72 1.95 -27.72
C PHE A 42 14.37 2.51 -27.24
N GLN A 43 13.68 3.31 -28.06
CA GLN A 43 12.52 4.08 -27.62
C GLN A 43 11.59 4.49 -28.78
N ASP A 44 10.38 4.94 -28.44
CA ASP A 44 9.50 5.66 -29.37
C ASP A 44 9.98 7.11 -29.53
N VAL A 45 10.11 7.57 -30.78
CA VAL A 45 10.59 8.91 -31.13
C VAL A 45 9.50 9.64 -31.90
N LEU A 46 9.01 10.74 -31.33
CA LEU A 46 8.00 11.60 -31.93
C LEU A 46 8.54 13.03 -32.03
N VAL A 47 8.35 13.65 -33.20
CA VAL A 47 8.49 15.10 -33.36
C VAL A 47 7.20 15.67 -33.91
N PHE A 48 6.66 16.68 -33.26
CA PHE A 48 5.50 17.41 -33.75
C PHE A 48 5.73 18.91 -33.72
N GLU A 49 5.12 19.62 -34.67
CA GLU A 49 5.01 21.07 -34.61
C GLU A 49 3.83 21.42 -33.70
N SER A 50 4.10 22.20 -32.66
CA SER A 50 3.07 22.72 -31.77
C SER A 50 2.54 24.07 -32.26
N GLU A 51 1.38 24.49 -31.76
CA GLU A 51 0.81 25.81 -32.10
C GLU A 51 1.66 26.99 -31.60
N THR A 52 2.36 26.84 -30.47
CA THR A 52 3.04 27.97 -29.81
C THR A 52 4.40 27.65 -29.19
N TYR A 53 4.93 26.42 -29.31
CA TYR A 53 6.20 25.99 -28.71
C TYR A 53 7.26 25.58 -29.76
N GLY A 54 6.97 25.79 -31.05
CA GLY A 54 7.82 25.33 -32.14
C GLY A 54 7.77 23.81 -32.28
N ASN A 55 8.86 23.23 -32.75
CA ASN A 55 9.00 21.78 -32.82
C ASN A 55 9.30 21.20 -31.44
N VAL A 56 8.65 20.07 -31.14
CA VAL A 56 8.72 19.38 -29.85
C VAL A 56 9.27 17.98 -30.07
N LEU A 57 10.37 17.65 -29.39
CA LEU A 57 10.92 16.30 -29.32
C LEU A 57 10.30 15.55 -28.15
N VAL A 58 9.76 14.37 -28.43
CA VAL A 58 9.16 13.48 -27.45
C VAL A 58 9.79 12.11 -27.58
N LEU A 59 10.22 11.56 -26.45
CA LEU A 59 10.75 10.19 -26.34
C LEU A 59 9.89 9.41 -25.34
N ASP A 60 9.40 8.24 -25.75
CA ASP A 60 8.50 7.38 -24.94
C ASP A 60 7.31 8.13 -24.30
N GLY A 61 6.81 9.16 -25.00
CA GLY A 61 5.69 9.97 -24.54
C GLY A 61 6.03 11.10 -23.55
N VAL A 62 7.32 11.32 -23.27
CA VAL A 62 7.84 12.39 -22.39
C VAL A 62 8.49 13.48 -23.24
N ILE A 63 8.19 14.75 -22.96
CA ILE A 63 8.80 15.88 -23.67
C ILE A 63 10.26 15.97 -23.28
N GLN A 64 11.15 15.90 -24.26
CA GLN A 64 12.60 16.07 -24.04
C GLN A 64 13.06 17.50 -24.34
N ALA A 65 12.45 18.16 -25.33
CA ALA A 65 12.79 19.54 -25.66
C ALA A 65 11.67 20.21 -26.46
N THR A 66 11.53 21.52 -26.27
CA THR A 66 10.78 22.39 -27.18
C THR A 66 11.67 23.55 -27.63
N GLU A 67 11.58 23.94 -28.90
CA GLU A 67 12.37 25.07 -29.42
C GLU A 67 12.10 26.39 -28.69
N ARG A 68 10.96 26.50 -28.00
CA ARG A 68 10.59 27.71 -27.26
C ARG A 68 11.36 27.89 -25.96
N ASP A 69 11.69 26.84 -25.24
CA ASP A 69 12.19 26.93 -23.86
C ASP A 69 13.38 26.01 -23.51
N GLU A 70 13.85 25.18 -24.45
CA GLU A 70 15.04 24.31 -24.28
C GLU A 70 16.27 25.03 -23.74
N PHE A 71 16.44 26.31 -24.12
CA PHE A 71 17.68 27.05 -23.82
C PHE A 71 17.93 27.17 -22.32
N SER A 72 16.87 27.21 -21.50
CA SER A 72 17.02 27.30 -20.05
C SER A 72 17.69 26.05 -19.46
N TYR A 73 17.31 24.87 -19.95
CA TYR A 73 17.90 23.61 -19.53
C TYR A 73 19.35 23.51 -20.01
N GLN A 74 19.54 23.64 -21.33
CA GLN A 74 20.81 23.37 -21.99
C GLN A 74 21.91 24.33 -21.53
N GLU A 75 21.59 25.61 -21.36
CA GLU A 75 22.53 26.60 -20.83
C GLU A 75 22.91 26.27 -19.38
N MET A 76 21.95 25.90 -18.54
CA MET A 76 22.21 25.67 -17.11
C MET A 76 22.97 24.37 -16.87
N ILE A 77 22.55 23.24 -17.46
CA ILE A 77 23.24 21.96 -17.28
C ILE A 77 24.68 22.03 -17.80
N THR A 78 24.93 22.84 -18.84
CA THR A 78 26.27 23.04 -19.40
C THR A 78 27.11 24.03 -18.61
N HIS A 79 26.57 25.22 -18.32
CA HIS A 79 27.40 26.32 -17.84
C HIS A 79 27.67 26.29 -16.33
N LEU A 80 26.84 25.61 -15.53
CA LEU A 80 27.13 25.41 -14.11
C LEU A 80 28.49 24.72 -13.88
N PRO A 81 28.79 23.54 -14.48
CA PRO A 81 30.11 22.94 -14.36
C PRO A 81 31.19 23.67 -15.18
N MET A 82 30.88 24.15 -16.39
CA MET A 82 31.92 24.71 -17.27
C MET A 82 32.39 26.11 -16.86
N ALA A 83 31.49 26.98 -16.38
CA ALA A 83 31.87 28.31 -15.94
C ALA A 83 32.61 28.29 -14.59
N SER A 84 32.37 27.28 -13.75
CA SER A 84 33.05 27.10 -12.46
C SER A 84 34.39 26.35 -12.59
N HIS A 85 34.59 25.58 -13.68
CA HIS A 85 35.87 24.97 -14.06
C HIS A 85 36.86 26.01 -14.60
N PRO A 86 38.18 25.99 -14.30
CA PRO A 86 39.12 27.07 -14.64
C PRO A 86 39.54 27.13 -16.11
N ASN A 87 39.55 26.01 -16.83
CA ASN A 87 39.84 25.96 -18.26
C ASN A 87 39.33 24.65 -18.89
N PRO A 88 38.03 24.51 -19.22
CA PRO A 88 37.51 23.29 -19.82
C PRO A 88 37.91 23.19 -21.30
N GLU A 89 38.71 22.18 -21.68
CA GLU A 89 39.20 22.00 -23.05
C GLU A 89 38.63 20.76 -23.75
N ASN A 90 38.55 19.63 -23.03
CA ASN A 90 37.97 18.37 -23.49
C ASN A 90 36.69 18.09 -22.71
N VAL A 91 35.56 18.03 -23.40
CA VAL A 91 34.24 17.83 -22.78
C VAL A 91 33.60 16.56 -23.31
N LEU A 92 33.00 15.78 -22.41
CA LEU A 92 32.14 14.65 -22.78
C LEU A 92 30.69 15.01 -22.51
N VAL A 93 29.81 14.71 -23.45
CA VAL A 93 28.36 14.74 -23.28
C VAL A 93 27.86 13.31 -23.44
N ILE A 94 27.18 12.78 -22.42
CA ILE A 94 26.55 11.45 -22.45
C ILE A 94 25.05 11.65 -22.56
N GLY A 95 24.43 11.08 -23.60
CA GLY A 95 23.10 11.50 -24.05
C GLY A 95 23.15 12.88 -24.72
N GLY A 96 22.05 13.63 -24.76
CA GLY A 96 22.00 14.96 -25.39
C GLY A 96 22.10 14.89 -26.92
N GLY A 97 21.57 13.83 -27.54
CA GLY A 97 21.53 13.63 -28.99
C GLY A 97 20.75 14.69 -29.77
N ASP A 98 20.00 15.58 -29.11
CA ASP A 98 19.38 16.75 -29.75
C ASP A 98 20.42 17.82 -30.18
N GLY A 99 21.62 17.78 -29.59
CA GLY A 99 22.75 18.65 -29.90
C GLY A 99 22.80 19.94 -29.10
N GLY A 100 21.77 20.22 -28.31
CA GLY A 100 21.64 21.46 -27.60
C GLY A 100 22.69 21.73 -26.51
N VAL A 101 23.02 20.72 -25.70
CA VAL A 101 24.15 20.80 -24.76
C VAL A 101 25.47 21.07 -25.50
N ILE A 102 25.69 20.42 -26.65
CA ILE A 102 26.91 20.61 -27.45
C ILE A 102 27.00 22.05 -27.97
N ARG A 103 25.88 22.62 -28.45
CA ARG A 103 25.79 24.04 -28.86
C ARG A 103 26.28 24.95 -27.74
N GLU A 104 25.88 24.69 -26.50
CA GLU A 104 26.27 25.48 -25.33
C GLU A 104 27.74 25.26 -24.94
N VAL A 105 28.24 24.02 -25.03
CA VAL A 105 29.66 23.70 -24.78
C VAL A 105 30.56 24.51 -25.72
N LEU A 106 30.20 24.60 -27.00
CA LEU A 106 30.99 25.27 -28.04
C LEU A 106 31.11 26.79 -27.86
N LYS A 107 30.29 27.42 -27.01
CA LYS A 107 30.41 28.85 -26.63
C LYS A 107 31.66 29.13 -25.78
N HIS A 108 32.23 28.12 -25.13
CA HIS A 108 33.45 28.25 -24.36
C HIS A 108 34.68 28.20 -25.29
N LYS A 109 35.37 29.33 -25.44
CA LYS A 109 36.55 29.45 -26.33
C LYS A 109 37.71 28.52 -25.97
N SER A 110 37.75 28.03 -24.73
CA SER A 110 38.76 27.06 -24.29
C SER A 110 38.53 25.66 -24.86
N VAL A 111 37.31 25.34 -25.29
CA VAL A 111 36.96 24.00 -25.79
C VAL A 111 37.69 23.72 -27.09
N LYS A 112 38.51 22.66 -27.05
CA LYS A 112 39.25 22.10 -28.19
C LYS A 112 38.52 20.90 -28.78
N LYS A 113 37.84 20.12 -27.94
CA LYS A 113 37.11 18.91 -28.33
C LYS A 113 35.87 18.72 -27.47
N VAL A 114 34.75 18.37 -28.10
CA VAL A 114 33.56 17.87 -27.42
C VAL A 114 33.19 16.52 -28.04
N THR A 115 33.11 15.49 -27.19
CA THR A 115 32.67 14.16 -27.58
C THR A 115 31.23 13.98 -27.14
N LEU A 116 30.34 13.60 -28.06
CA LEU A 116 29.01 13.09 -27.76
C LEU A 116 29.06 11.57 -27.71
N CYS A 117 28.53 10.97 -26.64
CA CYS A 117 28.25 9.54 -26.55
C CYS A 117 26.75 9.36 -26.35
N ASP A 118 26.03 9.01 -27.41
CA ASP A 118 24.59 8.73 -27.36
C ASP A 118 24.31 7.31 -27.85
N ILE A 119 23.42 6.61 -27.16
CA ILE A 119 23.09 5.22 -27.49
C ILE A 119 22.18 5.13 -28.72
N ASP A 120 21.37 6.15 -28.97
CA ASP A 120 20.30 6.13 -29.97
C ASP A 120 20.58 7.09 -31.13
N GLU A 121 21.11 6.53 -32.23
CA GLU A 121 21.36 7.26 -33.48
C GLU A 121 20.13 8.01 -33.99
N ALA A 122 18.93 7.47 -33.74
CA ALA A 122 17.68 8.07 -34.15
C ALA A 122 17.52 9.49 -33.62
N VAL A 123 17.84 9.72 -32.34
CA VAL A 123 17.70 11.03 -31.70
C VAL A 123 18.56 12.07 -32.41
N ILE A 124 19.80 11.71 -32.76
CA ILE A 124 20.74 12.59 -33.48
C ILE A 124 20.22 12.90 -34.89
N ARG A 125 19.82 11.87 -35.63
CA ARG A 125 19.34 12.03 -37.01
C ARG A 125 18.05 12.85 -37.09
N VAL A 126 17.09 12.53 -36.24
CA VAL A 126 15.79 13.22 -36.16
C VAL A 126 15.99 14.67 -35.75
N SER A 127 16.87 14.94 -34.80
CA SER A 127 17.16 16.31 -34.36
C SER A 127 17.86 17.15 -35.42
N LYS A 128 18.77 16.56 -36.21
CA LYS A 128 19.36 17.23 -37.40
C LYS A 128 18.32 17.61 -38.45
N GLN A 129 17.25 16.83 -38.57
CA GLN A 129 16.20 17.07 -39.54
C GLN A 129 15.17 18.09 -39.06
N TRP A 130 14.76 18.02 -37.80
CA TRP A 130 13.59 18.75 -37.29
C TRP A 130 13.89 19.78 -36.21
N LEU A 131 15.10 19.81 -35.65
CA LEU A 131 15.51 20.71 -34.57
C LEU A 131 16.85 21.41 -34.87
N PRO A 132 17.00 22.07 -36.03
CA PRO A 132 18.28 22.65 -36.47
C PRO A 132 18.80 23.74 -35.51
N LEU A 133 17.94 24.39 -34.74
CA LEU A 133 18.33 25.38 -33.72
C LEU A 133 19.19 24.78 -32.59
N MET A 134 19.05 23.48 -32.33
CA MET A 134 19.86 22.73 -31.36
C MET A 134 20.99 21.98 -32.06
N SER A 135 20.70 21.31 -33.18
CA SER A 135 21.59 20.33 -33.81
C SER A 135 22.58 20.89 -34.84
N ASP A 136 22.52 22.18 -35.21
CA ASP A 136 23.47 22.75 -36.18
C ASP A 136 24.94 22.68 -35.70
N CYS A 137 25.16 22.50 -34.39
CA CYS A 137 26.47 22.32 -33.79
C CYS A 137 27.25 21.11 -34.34
N TYR A 138 26.58 20.08 -34.87
CA TYR A 138 27.24 18.89 -35.41
C TYR A 138 28.13 19.15 -36.64
N LYS A 139 28.09 20.36 -37.21
CA LYS A 139 28.96 20.80 -38.31
C LYS A 139 30.32 21.36 -37.82
N ASP A 140 30.44 21.69 -36.54
CA ASP A 140 31.67 22.23 -35.96
C ASP A 140 32.74 21.13 -35.87
N SER A 141 33.95 21.42 -36.36
CA SER A 141 35.05 20.45 -36.41
C SER A 141 35.54 19.98 -35.03
N ARG A 142 35.12 20.65 -33.95
CA ARG A 142 35.43 20.25 -32.57
C ARG A 142 34.51 19.14 -32.04
N VAL A 143 33.42 18.81 -32.75
CA VAL A 143 32.43 17.82 -32.33
C VAL A 143 32.79 16.44 -32.86
N GLU A 144 32.92 15.47 -31.96
CA GLU A 144 33.05 14.05 -32.27
C GLU A 144 31.81 13.30 -31.78
N VAL A 145 31.22 12.46 -32.62
CA VAL A 145 30.02 11.69 -32.28
C VAL A 145 30.36 10.22 -32.19
N HIS A 146 30.12 9.65 -31.02
CA HIS A 146 30.17 8.21 -30.75
C HIS A 146 28.74 7.71 -30.54
N ILE A 147 28.30 6.78 -31.39
CA ILE A 147 27.02 6.09 -31.20
C ILE A 147 27.28 4.82 -30.40
N GLY A 148 26.87 4.81 -29.13
CA GLY A 148 27.17 3.72 -28.22
C GLY A 148 26.67 3.94 -26.80
N ASP A 149 26.70 2.85 -26.03
CA ASP A 149 26.32 2.83 -24.62
C ASP A 149 27.40 3.49 -23.74
N GLY A 150 27.00 4.51 -22.98
CA GLY A 150 27.89 5.23 -22.06
C GLY A 150 28.59 4.32 -21.02
N PHE A 151 27.94 3.23 -20.59
CA PHE A 151 28.56 2.26 -19.68
C PHE A 151 29.69 1.46 -20.31
N LYS A 152 29.66 1.28 -21.63
CA LYS A 152 30.74 0.64 -22.40
C LYS A 152 31.81 1.63 -22.80
N PHE A 153 31.43 2.87 -23.07
CA PHE A 153 32.33 3.95 -23.42
C PHE A 153 33.22 4.37 -22.25
N LEU A 154 32.65 4.72 -21.10
CA LEU A 154 33.38 5.29 -19.96
C LEU A 154 34.59 4.46 -19.45
N PRO A 155 34.55 3.12 -19.40
CA PRO A 155 35.71 2.32 -19.00
C PRO A 155 36.96 2.49 -19.89
N GLU A 156 36.78 2.84 -21.16
CA GLU A 156 37.88 3.01 -22.13
C GLU A 156 38.56 4.38 -22.03
N HIS A 157 37.91 5.35 -21.36
CA HIS A 157 38.37 6.72 -21.22
C HIS A 157 38.69 7.04 -19.75
N LYS A 158 39.98 7.11 -19.41
CA LYS A 158 40.45 7.41 -18.05
C LYS A 158 41.24 8.72 -18.03
N ASN A 159 40.93 9.61 -17.08
CA ASN A 159 41.63 10.89 -16.91
C ASN A 159 41.72 11.71 -18.22
N GLU A 160 40.63 11.77 -18.99
CA GLU A 160 40.61 12.34 -20.34
C GLU A 160 39.82 13.65 -20.43
N TYR A 161 38.73 13.76 -19.67
CA TYR A 161 37.77 14.85 -19.79
C TYR A 161 37.93 15.87 -18.65
N ASP A 162 37.89 17.15 -19.00
CA ASP A 162 37.88 18.25 -18.02
C ASP A 162 36.48 18.43 -17.43
N VAL A 163 35.45 18.26 -18.26
CA VAL A 163 34.04 18.31 -17.85
C VAL A 163 33.27 17.16 -18.49
N ILE A 164 32.39 16.50 -17.73
CA ILE A 164 31.42 15.53 -18.26
C ILE A 164 30.01 16.02 -17.94
N ILE A 165 29.14 16.05 -18.96
CA ILE A 165 27.73 16.43 -18.83
C ILE A 165 26.90 15.19 -19.15
N THR A 166 26.09 14.72 -18.22
CA THR A 166 25.10 13.65 -18.45
C THR A 166 23.73 14.29 -18.70
N ASP A 167 23.27 14.17 -19.93
CA ASP A 167 21.97 14.66 -20.42
C ASP A 167 21.15 13.46 -20.91
N SER A 168 20.59 12.71 -19.97
CA SER A 168 19.91 11.43 -20.21
C SER A 168 18.39 11.56 -20.08
N SER A 169 17.64 10.53 -20.46
CA SER A 169 16.22 10.44 -20.11
C SER A 169 16.01 10.21 -18.60
N ASP A 170 14.78 10.49 -18.14
CA ASP A 170 14.31 10.23 -16.76
C ASP A 170 14.67 8.80 -16.27
N PRO A 171 14.80 8.55 -14.95
CA PRO A 171 15.24 7.26 -14.37
C PRO A 171 14.21 6.12 -14.51
N VAL A 172 13.85 5.78 -15.74
CA VAL A 172 12.92 4.70 -16.09
C VAL A 172 13.60 3.73 -17.05
N GLY A 173 13.39 2.43 -16.82
CA GLY A 173 13.95 1.38 -17.67
C GLY A 173 15.48 1.42 -17.67
N PRO A 174 16.16 1.36 -18.84
CA PRO A 174 17.62 1.34 -18.90
C PRO A 174 18.32 2.55 -18.27
N ALA A 175 17.67 3.71 -18.23
CA ALA A 175 18.23 4.95 -17.69
C ALA A 175 18.39 4.94 -16.15
N GLU A 176 17.68 4.06 -15.43
CA GLU A 176 17.79 3.93 -13.97
C GLU A 176 19.23 3.64 -13.53
N ALA A 177 19.98 2.88 -14.33
CA ALA A 177 21.38 2.56 -14.05
C ALA A 177 22.27 3.82 -13.98
N LEU A 178 21.95 4.87 -14.73
CA LEU A 178 22.69 6.15 -14.76
C LEU A 178 22.55 6.96 -13.45
N PHE A 179 21.65 6.55 -12.56
CA PHE A 179 21.46 7.17 -11.25
C PHE A 179 22.11 6.38 -10.11
N GLN A 180 22.79 5.27 -10.43
CA GLN A 180 23.37 4.37 -9.43
C GLN A 180 24.85 4.66 -9.15
N PRO A 181 25.37 4.32 -7.95
CA PRO A 181 26.77 4.56 -7.58
C PRO A 181 27.83 4.07 -8.59
N PRO A 182 27.69 2.91 -9.26
CA PRO A 182 28.67 2.45 -10.24
C PRO A 182 28.86 3.42 -11.41
N TYR A 183 27.80 4.09 -11.86
CA TYR A 183 27.89 5.07 -12.94
C TYR A 183 28.72 6.29 -12.53
N PHE A 184 28.45 6.85 -11.36
CA PHE A 184 29.23 8.00 -10.84
C PHE A 184 30.70 7.66 -10.60
N GLN A 185 31.02 6.41 -10.27
CA GLN A 185 32.40 5.96 -10.18
C GLN A 185 33.09 5.98 -11.55
N LEU A 186 32.41 5.52 -12.61
CA LEU A 186 32.92 5.58 -13.98
C LEU A 186 33.15 7.04 -14.43
N LEU A 187 32.21 7.94 -14.14
CA LEU A 187 32.36 9.38 -14.41
C LEU A 187 33.60 9.96 -13.71
N LYS A 188 33.79 9.66 -12.42
CA LYS A 188 34.93 10.13 -11.63
C LYS A 188 36.27 9.65 -12.20
N GLU A 189 36.33 8.43 -12.73
CA GLU A 189 37.53 7.84 -13.32
C GLU A 189 37.85 8.41 -14.71
N ALA A 190 36.83 8.78 -15.49
CA ALA A 190 36.99 9.42 -16.79
C ALA A 190 37.44 10.89 -16.68
N LEU A 191 37.10 11.56 -15.57
CA LEU A 191 37.51 12.93 -15.30
C LEU A 191 39.00 13.07 -15.01
N LYS A 192 39.61 14.10 -15.59
CA LYS A 192 40.92 14.63 -15.21
C LYS A 192 40.95 15.08 -13.76
N GLU A 193 42.15 15.24 -13.21
CA GLU A 193 42.31 15.97 -11.94
C GLU A 193 41.74 17.39 -12.05
N GLY A 194 40.95 17.77 -11.05
CA GLY A 194 40.18 19.02 -11.04
C GLY A 194 38.93 19.05 -11.93
N GLY A 195 38.63 17.95 -12.61
CA GLY A 195 37.46 17.85 -13.48
C GLY A 195 36.12 17.91 -12.74
N SER A 196 35.07 18.31 -13.47
CA SER A 196 33.71 18.48 -12.94
C SER A 196 32.67 17.70 -13.74
N VAL A 197 31.60 17.27 -13.06
CA VAL A 197 30.45 16.59 -13.66
C VAL A 197 29.21 17.43 -13.42
N SER A 198 28.31 17.46 -14.40
CA SER A 198 26.89 17.76 -14.18
C SER A 198 26.02 16.60 -14.65
N THR A 199 24.96 16.32 -13.91
CA THR A 199 23.90 15.40 -14.32
C THR A 199 22.55 16.01 -13.99
N GLN A 200 21.51 15.66 -14.74
CA GLN A 200 20.15 15.95 -14.32
C GLN A 200 19.86 15.38 -12.93
N ALA A 201 19.05 16.11 -12.17
CA ALA A 201 18.75 15.81 -10.78
C ALA A 201 17.32 16.15 -10.40
N GLU A 202 16.38 16.06 -11.34
CA GLU A 202 14.94 16.02 -11.07
C GLU A 202 14.32 17.27 -10.40
N CYS A 203 13.00 17.29 -10.24
CA CYS A 203 12.27 18.46 -9.75
C CYS A 203 12.12 18.47 -8.22
N LEU A 204 12.42 19.60 -7.55
CA LEU A 204 12.26 19.72 -6.08
C LEU A 204 10.80 19.55 -5.63
N TRP A 205 9.81 19.84 -6.48
CA TRP A 205 8.41 19.71 -6.10
C TRP A 205 7.90 18.28 -6.12
N VAL A 206 8.57 17.39 -6.87
CA VAL A 206 8.06 16.05 -7.17
C VAL A 206 8.99 14.97 -6.61
N HIS A 207 10.31 15.19 -6.67
CA HIS A 207 11.31 14.12 -6.57
C HIS A 207 12.27 14.28 -5.35
N LEU A 208 11.90 15.03 -4.30
CA LEU A 208 12.79 15.29 -3.14
C LEU A 208 13.52 14.07 -2.56
N PRO A 209 12.87 12.91 -2.31
CA PRO A 209 13.56 11.75 -1.76
C PRO A 209 14.66 11.22 -2.71
N LEU A 210 14.37 11.17 -4.01
CA LEU A 210 15.34 10.75 -5.03
C LEU A 210 16.53 11.71 -5.08
N ILE A 211 16.28 13.02 -5.06
CA ILE A 211 17.34 14.05 -5.08
C ILE A 211 18.25 13.91 -3.85
N LYS A 212 17.67 13.63 -2.67
CA LYS A 212 18.44 13.38 -1.45
C LYS A 212 19.38 12.17 -1.62
N THR A 213 18.85 11.04 -2.09
CA THR A 213 19.64 9.82 -2.33
C THR A 213 20.74 10.04 -3.36
N LEU A 214 20.44 10.78 -4.43
CA LEU A 214 21.40 11.15 -5.47
C LEU A 214 22.54 11.99 -4.89
N LYS A 215 22.22 13.04 -4.13
CA LYS A 215 23.20 13.91 -3.47
C LYS A 215 24.10 13.11 -2.53
N GLU A 216 23.52 12.25 -1.69
CA GLU A 216 24.27 11.37 -0.77
C GLU A 216 25.21 10.42 -1.53
N THR A 217 24.77 9.89 -2.67
CA THR A 217 25.57 9.03 -3.53
C THR A 217 26.77 9.78 -4.11
N CYS A 218 26.53 10.95 -4.70
CA CYS A 218 27.59 11.79 -5.23
C CYS A 218 28.57 12.24 -4.13
N SER A 219 28.09 12.60 -2.93
CA SER A 219 28.92 13.08 -1.82
C SER A 219 29.87 12.01 -1.25
N LYS A 220 29.57 10.72 -1.48
CA LYS A 220 30.52 9.63 -1.14
C LYS A 220 31.70 9.56 -2.11
N LEU A 221 31.54 10.08 -3.33
CA LEU A 221 32.51 9.96 -4.40
C LEU A 221 33.27 11.25 -4.68
N PHE A 222 32.61 12.40 -4.62
CA PHE A 222 33.20 13.70 -4.94
C PHE A 222 33.35 14.58 -3.69
N PRO A 223 34.49 15.28 -3.51
CA PRO A 223 34.68 16.16 -2.36
C PRO A 223 33.77 17.41 -2.39
N VAL A 224 33.31 17.84 -3.55
CA VAL A 224 32.37 18.96 -3.69
C VAL A 224 31.16 18.51 -4.49
N VAL A 225 29.97 18.67 -3.90
CA VAL A 225 28.68 18.33 -4.50
C VAL A 225 27.69 19.44 -4.21
N LYS A 226 27.06 19.96 -5.27
CA LYS A 226 26.05 21.02 -5.19
C LYS A 226 24.85 20.67 -6.04
N TYR A 227 23.67 20.93 -5.50
CA TYR A 227 22.42 20.88 -6.25
C TYR A 227 22.09 22.28 -6.72
N GLY A 228 21.97 22.46 -8.03
CA GLY A 228 21.40 23.66 -8.65
C GLY A 228 20.05 23.33 -9.28
N PHE A 229 19.26 24.34 -9.64
CA PHE A 229 18.06 24.15 -10.44
C PHE A 229 17.87 25.24 -11.49
N THR A 230 17.03 24.93 -12.48
CA THR A 230 16.52 25.89 -13.46
C THR A 230 15.01 25.73 -13.66
N THR A 231 14.39 26.69 -14.33
CA THR A 231 12.95 26.68 -14.61
C THR A 231 12.67 26.51 -16.10
N ILE A 232 11.89 25.50 -16.47
CA ILE A 232 11.51 25.21 -17.84
C ILE A 232 9.99 24.98 -17.86
N PRO A 233 9.20 25.86 -18.50
CA PRO A 233 7.74 25.80 -18.46
C PRO A 233 7.15 24.46 -18.90
N THR A 234 7.79 23.75 -19.82
CA THR A 234 7.31 22.47 -20.36
C THR A 234 7.65 21.26 -19.50
N TYR A 235 8.51 21.39 -18.50
CA TYR A 235 8.92 20.28 -17.64
C TYR A 235 8.00 20.14 -16.42
N PRO A 236 7.95 18.96 -15.76
CA PRO A 236 7.13 18.73 -14.58
C PRO A 236 7.30 19.81 -13.50
N ALA A 237 6.18 20.41 -13.08
CA ALA A 237 6.11 21.54 -12.14
C ALA A 237 6.98 22.77 -12.52
N GLY A 238 7.38 22.90 -13.79
CA GLY A 238 8.10 24.05 -14.33
C GLY A 238 9.57 24.14 -13.91
N GLN A 239 10.17 23.07 -13.38
CA GLN A 239 11.52 23.08 -12.79
C GLN A 239 12.26 21.77 -13.06
N ILE A 240 13.59 21.86 -13.19
CA ILE A 240 14.48 20.69 -13.12
C ILE A 240 15.77 21.03 -12.35
N GLY A 241 16.28 20.04 -11.64
CA GLY A 241 17.52 20.06 -10.89
C GLY A 241 18.72 19.62 -11.70
N ILE A 242 19.90 20.08 -11.30
CA ILE A 242 21.19 19.70 -11.85
C ILE A 242 22.12 19.42 -10.67
N MET A 243 22.64 18.20 -10.58
CA MET A 243 23.68 17.84 -9.62
C MET A 243 25.04 18.16 -10.23
N VAL A 244 25.81 19.02 -9.59
CA VAL A 244 27.15 19.42 -10.02
C VAL A 244 28.17 18.91 -9.02
N CYS A 245 29.20 18.22 -9.51
CA CYS A 245 30.22 17.57 -8.71
C CYS A 245 31.62 17.98 -9.20
N SER A 246 32.60 18.04 -8.30
CA SER A 246 34.00 18.33 -8.64
C SER A 246 34.96 17.41 -7.90
N LYS A 247 36.04 16.99 -8.59
CA LYS A 247 37.18 16.28 -7.99
C LYS A 247 38.09 17.21 -7.18
N ASP A 248 38.10 18.50 -7.48
CA ASP A 248 38.86 19.50 -6.74
C ASP A 248 38.09 19.93 -5.49
N SER A 249 38.63 19.61 -4.32
CA SER A 249 38.05 19.93 -3.00
C SER A 249 38.03 21.42 -2.69
N THR A 250 38.80 22.23 -3.42
CA THR A 250 38.85 23.69 -3.26
C THR A 250 37.91 24.43 -4.21
N ARG A 251 37.19 23.69 -5.07
CA ARG A 251 36.27 24.25 -6.06
C ARG A 251 35.03 24.84 -5.40
N ASP A 252 34.78 26.13 -5.63
CA ASP A 252 33.47 26.72 -5.40
C ASP A 252 32.62 26.65 -6.66
N LEU A 253 31.74 25.64 -6.73
CA LEU A 253 30.83 25.44 -7.86
C LEU A 253 29.75 26.53 -7.95
N THR A 254 29.57 27.34 -6.92
CA THR A 254 28.52 28.38 -6.89
C THR A 254 28.96 29.70 -7.52
N VAL A 255 30.25 29.85 -7.81
CA VAL A 255 30.83 31.08 -8.34
C VAL A 255 31.39 30.84 -9.74
N PRO A 256 30.81 31.46 -10.79
CA PRO A 256 31.36 31.34 -12.13
C PRO A 256 32.67 32.13 -12.23
N LEU A 257 33.69 31.52 -12.83
CA LEU A 257 35.01 32.11 -13.04
C LEU A 257 35.10 32.97 -14.31
N ARG A 258 34.10 32.85 -15.20
CA ARG A 258 34.03 33.58 -16.47
C ARG A 258 32.58 33.86 -16.84
N ALA A 259 32.35 34.95 -17.56
CA ALA A 259 31.07 35.19 -18.24
C ALA A 259 30.99 34.32 -19.50
N VAL A 260 29.78 33.85 -19.83
CA VAL A 260 29.50 33.11 -21.06
C VAL A 260 28.72 34.03 -21.99
N PRO A 261 29.17 34.24 -23.24
CA PRO A 261 28.45 35.09 -24.20
C PRO A 261 27.22 34.39 -24.78
N ASP A 262 26.33 35.17 -25.39
CA ASP A 262 25.22 34.70 -26.24
C ASP A 262 24.27 33.69 -25.57
N THR A 263 24.00 33.88 -24.28
CA THR A 263 23.03 33.13 -23.49
C THR A 263 21.68 33.87 -23.41
N ARG A 264 20.59 33.12 -23.30
CA ARG A 264 19.21 33.62 -23.19
C ARG A 264 18.69 33.57 -21.75
N TYR A 265 19.11 32.57 -20.99
CA TYR A 265 18.71 32.35 -19.60
C TYR A 265 19.89 32.54 -18.64
N TYR A 266 21.03 31.93 -18.94
CA TYR A 266 22.19 31.93 -18.07
C TYR A 266 22.88 33.30 -18.02
N ASN A 267 23.24 33.72 -16.82
CA ASN A 267 24.24 34.77 -16.57
C ASN A 267 24.87 34.50 -15.19
N SER A 268 25.90 35.25 -14.81
CA SER A 268 26.63 35.00 -13.56
C SER A 268 25.77 35.10 -12.30
N GLU A 269 24.73 35.95 -12.30
CA GLU A 269 23.82 36.07 -11.16
C GLU A 269 22.83 34.91 -11.11
N VAL A 270 22.30 34.48 -12.26
CA VAL A 270 21.47 33.27 -12.39
C VAL A 270 22.26 32.03 -11.97
N HIS A 271 23.54 31.93 -12.33
CA HIS A 271 24.42 30.83 -11.88
C HIS A 271 24.46 30.75 -10.34
N ARG A 272 24.72 31.87 -9.66
CA ARG A 272 24.76 31.91 -8.19
C ARG A 272 23.40 31.58 -7.59
N ALA A 273 22.34 32.15 -8.15
CA ALA A 273 20.97 31.96 -7.70
C ALA A 273 20.51 30.50 -7.84
N ALA A 274 20.96 29.77 -8.86
CA ALA A 274 20.59 28.38 -9.10
C ALA A 274 20.91 27.46 -7.92
N PHE A 275 21.95 27.77 -7.13
CA PHE A 275 22.33 27.01 -5.94
C PHE A 275 21.64 27.46 -4.64
N THR A 276 20.82 28.51 -4.71
CA THR A 276 20.02 29.01 -3.58
C THR A 276 18.63 28.40 -3.63
N ILE A 277 18.44 27.28 -2.92
CA ILE A 277 17.18 26.53 -2.96
C ILE A 277 16.17 26.98 -1.90
N PRO A 278 14.85 26.80 -2.14
CA PRO A 278 13.82 27.07 -1.13
C PRO A 278 13.97 26.25 0.15
N GLU A 279 13.41 26.75 1.24
CA GLU A 279 13.56 26.16 2.58
C GLU A 279 13.14 24.69 2.65
N PHE A 280 12.08 24.28 1.95
CA PHE A 280 11.66 22.88 1.97
C PHE A 280 12.67 21.94 1.28
N GLY A 281 13.35 22.42 0.24
CA GLY A 281 14.44 21.71 -0.42
C GLY A 281 15.67 21.67 0.48
N ARG A 282 16.03 22.81 1.10
CA ARG A 282 17.15 22.90 2.05
C ARG A 282 16.96 21.95 3.23
N ALA A 283 15.82 22.02 3.92
CA ALA A 283 15.49 21.17 5.06
C ALA A 283 15.59 19.67 4.72
N MET A 284 15.15 19.27 3.53
CA MET A 284 15.29 17.88 3.09
C MET A 284 16.75 17.50 2.75
N LEU A 285 17.45 18.33 1.97
CA LEU A 285 18.78 18.02 1.41
C LEU A 285 19.95 18.29 2.35
N GLU A 286 19.73 19.02 3.45
CA GLU A 286 20.76 19.34 4.45
C GLU A 286 20.42 18.72 5.81
N ASP A 287 19.17 18.86 6.28
CA ASP A 287 18.78 18.39 7.62
C ASP A 287 18.09 17.02 7.59
N GLY A 288 17.70 16.53 6.41
CA GLY A 288 16.95 15.28 6.27
C GLY A 288 15.49 15.37 6.73
N VAL A 289 14.94 16.58 6.89
CA VAL A 289 13.58 16.82 7.40
C VAL A 289 12.63 17.21 6.26
N ASN A 290 11.51 16.50 6.12
CA ASN A 290 10.45 16.89 5.19
C ASN A 290 9.48 17.88 5.84
N VAL A 291 9.54 19.14 5.41
CA VAL A 291 8.66 20.23 5.89
C VAL A 291 7.50 20.54 4.93
N LEU A 292 7.32 19.74 3.87
CA LEU A 292 6.18 19.92 2.97
C LEU A 292 4.86 19.65 3.72
N PRO A 293 3.76 20.32 3.31
CA PRO A 293 2.44 20.04 3.86
C PRO A 293 2.10 18.56 3.71
N LYS A 294 1.70 17.93 4.82
CA LYS A 294 1.10 16.60 4.79
C LYS A 294 -0.35 16.74 4.37
N PHE A 295 -0.63 16.46 3.10
CA PHE A 295 -2.01 16.36 2.63
C PHE A 295 -2.58 15.03 3.13
N SER A 296 -3.39 15.06 4.19
CA SER A 296 -4.09 13.88 4.73
C SER A 296 -5.22 13.37 3.84
N GLY A 297 -5.27 13.77 2.55
CA GLY A 297 -6.38 13.48 1.64
C GLY A 297 -7.70 14.21 1.97
N ALA A 298 -7.91 14.56 3.24
CA ALA A 298 -8.96 15.43 3.72
C ALA A 298 -8.59 16.89 3.41
N ARG A 299 -9.12 17.42 2.30
CA ARG A 299 -9.37 18.87 2.26
C ARG A 299 -10.30 19.15 3.43
N PRO A 300 -10.06 20.17 4.27
CA PRO A 300 -11.06 20.57 5.25
C PRO A 300 -12.34 20.89 4.46
N THR A 301 -13.29 19.96 4.51
CA THR A 301 -14.63 20.13 3.98
C THR A 301 -15.18 21.38 4.67
N PRO A 302 -15.88 22.29 3.96
CA PRO A 302 -16.54 23.42 4.59
C PRO A 302 -17.27 22.93 5.83
N THR A 303 -16.92 23.51 6.97
CA THR A 303 -17.43 23.23 8.32
C THR A 303 -18.78 22.54 8.27
N THR A 304 -18.75 21.20 8.30
CA THR A 304 -19.93 20.45 8.69
C THR A 304 -20.17 20.85 10.14
N THR A 305 -21.42 21.21 10.46
CA THR A 305 -21.82 21.36 11.87
C THR A 305 -21.33 20.12 12.61
N LYS A 306 -20.49 20.28 13.65
CA LYS A 306 -19.95 19.15 14.42
C LYS A 306 -21.08 18.15 14.72
N LYS A 307 -20.90 16.91 14.31
CA LYS A 307 -21.84 15.82 14.57
C LYS A 307 -21.38 15.01 15.77
N LYS A 308 -22.31 14.30 16.39
CA LYS A 308 -22.07 13.51 17.60
C LYS A 308 -22.09 12.03 17.26
N VAL A 309 -21.02 11.32 17.59
CA VAL A 309 -20.88 9.89 17.32
C VAL A 309 -20.72 9.14 18.64
N LEU A 310 -21.49 8.09 18.84
CA LEU A 310 -21.30 7.15 19.96
C LEU A 310 -20.55 5.92 19.46
N LEU A 311 -19.42 5.58 20.07
CA LEU A 311 -18.69 4.34 19.83
C LEU A 311 -18.91 3.38 21.01
N LEU A 312 -19.66 2.32 20.77
CA LEU A 312 -19.86 1.23 21.72
C LEU A 312 -18.72 0.21 21.57
N GLY A 313 -17.91 0.08 22.62
CA GLY A 313 -16.79 -0.86 22.70
C GLY A 313 -15.41 -0.20 22.61
N SER A 314 -14.49 -0.67 23.45
CA SER A 314 -13.09 -0.24 23.55
C SER A 314 -12.13 -1.41 23.33
N GLY A 315 -12.54 -2.37 22.49
CA GLY A 315 -11.70 -3.50 22.11
C GLY A 315 -10.55 -3.06 21.20
N LEU A 316 -9.69 -4.02 20.85
CA LEU A 316 -8.46 -3.77 20.07
C LEU A 316 -8.71 -3.11 18.70
N VAL A 317 -9.91 -3.26 18.12
CA VAL A 317 -10.29 -2.65 16.83
C VAL A 317 -10.90 -1.25 16.95
N ALA A 318 -11.20 -0.78 18.16
CA ALA A 318 -11.92 0.47 18.37
C ALA A 318 -11.04 1.72 18.17
N GLY A 319 -9.73 1.60 18.45
CA GLY A 319 -8.78 2.71 18.33
C GLY A 319 -8.75 3.35 16.94
N PRO A 320 -8.47 2.59 15.87
CA PRO A 320 -8.43 3.17 14.52
C PRO A 320 -9.77 3.72 14.03
N ALA A 321 -10.91 3.15 14.46
CA ALA A 321 -12.23 3.73 14.18
C ALA A 321 -12.42 5.07 14.90
N ALA A 322 -12.08 5.12 16.19
CA ALA A 322 -12.16 6.32 17.02
C ALA A 322 -11.25 7.45 16.50
N ASP A 323 -10.01 7.13 16.13
CA ASP A 323 -9.05 8.06 15.54
C ASP A 323 -9.58 8.63 14.22
N TYR A 324 -10.06 7.76 13.31
CA TYR A 324 -10.61 8.19 12.03
C TYR A 324 -11.82 9.11 12.21
N ILE A 325 -12.69 8.86 13.20
CA ILE A 325 -13.83 9.75 13.49
C ILE A 325 -13.37 11.08 14.11
N ALA A 326 -12.46 11.04 15.09
CA ALA A 326 -12.02 12.21 15.83
C ALA A 326 -11.22 13.19 14.95
N ARG A 327 -10.37 12.69 14.03
CA ARG A 327 -9.58 13.53 13.11
C ARG A 327 -10.45 14.30 12.10
N HIS A 328 -11.70 13.89 11.89
CA HIS A 328 -12.70 14.62 11.10
C HIS A 328 -13.50 15.65 11.91
N ASN A 329 -13.04 15.97 13.15
CA ASN A 329 -13.57 17.04 14.00
C ASN A 329 -15.02 16.86 14.47
N HIS A 330 -15.48 15.61 14.61
CA HIS A 330 -16.75 15.26 15.26
C HIS A 330 -16.59 15.10 16.77
N GLU A 331 -17.68 15.26 17.51
CA GLU A 331 -17.73 14.93 18.93
C GLU A 331 -17.91 13.42 19.09
N LEU A 332 -16.98 12.76 19.77
CA LEU A 332 -16.97 11.31 19.95
C LEU A 332 -17.26 10.95 21.41
N THR A 333 -18.26 10.12 21.66
CA THR A 333 -18.47 9.49 22.96
C THR A 333 -17.99 8.04 22.88
N ILE A 334 -17.08 7.63 23.74
CA ILE A 334 -16.58 6.25 23.82
C ILE A 334 -17.24 5.58 25.02
N ALA A 335 -18.04 4.55 24.78
CA ALA A 335 -18.86 3.90 25.78
C ALA A 335 -18.48 2.42 25.97
N CYS A 336 -18.24 2.03 27.22
CA CYS A 336 -17.91 0.66 27.62
C CYS A 336 -18.51 0.31 28.98
N ARG A 337 -18.61 -0.98 29.30
CA ARG A 337 -19.04 -1.41 30.64
C ARG A 337 -18.07 -0.96 31.73
N THR A 338 -16.77 -0.95 31.43
CA THR A 338 -15.71 -0.50 32.35
C THR A 338 -15.28 0.90 31.95
N LEU A 339 -15.52 1.89 32.82
CA LEU A 339 -15.21 3.30 32.54
C LEU A 339 -13.73 3.55 32.24
N ALA A 340 -12.82 2.90 32.99
CA ALA A 340 -11.38 3.03 32.79
C ALA A 340 -10.96 2.68 31.35
N SER A 341 -11.52 1.63 30.76
CA SER A 341 -11.22 1.23 29.37
C SER A 341 -11.68 2.27 28.35
N ALA A 342 -12.79 2.97 28.61
CA ALA A 342 -13.23 4.08 27.78
C ALA A 342 -12.32 5.31 27.94
N GLN A 343 -11.86 5.59 29.17
CA GLN A 343 -10.93 6.69 29.45
C GLN A 343 -9.58 6.47 28.76
N ASP A 344 -9.04 5.25 28.83
CA ASP A 344 -7.77 4.89 28.19
C ASP A 344 -7.84 5.14 26.67
N LEU A 345 -8.92 4.68 26.02
CA LEU A 345 -9.12 4.88 24.59
C LEU A 345 -9.34 6.36 24.23
N ALA A 346 -10.02 7.14 25.09
CA ALA A 346 -10.27 8.56 24.85
C ALA A 346 -9.03 9.44 25.07
N SER A 347 -8.05 9.01 25.87
CA SER A 347 -6.94 9.84 26.37
C SER A 347 -6.05 10.46 25.28
N GLY A 348 -6.01 9.87 24.08
CA GLY A 348 -5.26 10.36 22.92
C GLY A 348 -6.08 11.12 21.87
N LEU A 349 -7.38 11.34 22.09
CA LEU A 349 -8.29 11.83 21.07
C LEU A 349 -8.86 13.22 21.43
N PRO A 350 -8.68 14.26 20.59
CA PRO A 350 -8.93 15.66 20.96
C PRO A 350 -10.41 16.02 21.20
N ASN A 351 -11.36 15.20 20.73
CA ASN A 351 -12.81 15.42 20.85
C ASN A 351 -13.56 14.21 21.45
N ALA A 352 -12.87 13.36 22.22
CA ALA A 352 -13.45 12.15 22.78
C ALA A 352 -13.88 12.31 24.26
N THR A 353 -15.07 11.84 24.60
CA THR A 353 -15.60 11.80 25.97
C THR A 353 -15.88 10.35 26.38
N PRO A 354 -15.33 9.86 27.50
CA PRO A 354 -15.57 8.50 27.97
C PRO A 354 -16.91 8.39 28.72
N MET A 355 -17.57 7.23 28.58
CA MET A 355 -18.85 6.91 29.22
C MET A 355 -18.89 5.46 29.68
N SER A 356 -19.56 5.20 30.81
CA SER A 356 -19.88 3.84 31.24
C SER A 356 -21.29 3.46 30.77
N VAL A 357 -21.43 2.34 30.05
CA VAL A 357 -22.72 1.82 29.56
C VAL A 357 -22.77 0.31 29.66
N ASP A 358 -23.83 -0.20 30.30
CA ASP A 358 -24.20 -1.61 30.22
C ASP A 358 -25.18 -1.82 29.07
N VAL A 359 -24.67 -2.38 27.97
CA VAL A 359 -25.44 -2.62 26.74
C VAL A 359 -26.52 -3.70 26.91
N SER A 360 -26.51 -4.46 28.02
CA SER A 360 -27.59 -5.40 28.33
C SER A 360 -28.83 -4.73 28.93
N SER A 361 -28.70 -3.47 29.36
CA SER A 361 -29.82 -2.66 29.83
C SER A 361 -30.35 -1.79 28.69
N ALA A 362 -31.57 -2.09 28.23
CA ALA A 362 -32.22 -1.35 27.15
C ALA A 362 -32.32 0.15 27.44
N ASP A 363 -32.68 0.53 28.67
CA ASP A 363 -32.77 1.94 29.08
C ASP A 363 -31.40 2.62 29.08
N ALA A 364 -30.36 1.96 29.61
CA ALA A 364 -29.02 2.54 29.63
C ALA A 364 -28.46 2.73 28.21
N LEU A 365 -28.67 1.75 27.33
CA LEU A 365 -28.27 1.80 25.93
C LEU A 365 -28.98 2.93 25.18
N ARG A 366 -30.29 3.06 25.36
CA ARG A 366 -31.09 4.14 24.77
C ARG A 366 -30.64 5.52 25.26
N GLN A 367 -30.43 5.71 26.56
CA GLN A 367 -29.94 6.97 27.10
C GLN A 367 -28.54 7.33 26.59
N ALA A 368 -27.67 6.33 26.39
CA ALA A 368 -26.36 6.56 25.79
C ALA A 368 -26.46 6.99 24.32
N ILE A 369 -27.34 6.37 23.54
CA ILE A 369 -27.54 6.67 22.12
C ILE A 369 -28.17 8.05 21.92
N LYS A 370 -29.10 8.44 22.79
CA LYS A 370 -29.85 9.69 22.71
C LYS A 370 -28.96 10.91 22.45
N GLY A 371 -29.31 11.66 21.42
CA GLY A 371 -28.65 12.92 21.06
C GLY A 371 -27.37 12.76 20.23
N HIS A 372 -27.01 11.54 19.81
CA HIS A 372 -25.99 11.30 18.80
C HIS A 372 -26.61 11.22 17.39
N ASP A 373 -25.82 11.46 16.36
CA ASP A 373 -26.21 11.32 14.95
C ASP A 373 -25.94 9.89 14.44
N VAL A 374 -24.86 9.25 14.91
CA VAL A 374 -24.46 7.89 14.54
C VAL A 374 -24.03 7.11 15.77
N VAL A 375 -24.45 5.85 15.89
CA VAL A 375 -23.90 4.88 16.84
C VAL A 375 -23.11 3.80 16.11
N VAL A 376 -21.87 3.57 16.55
CA VAL A 376 -20.97 2.54 16.04
C VAL A 376 -20.95 1.39 17.03
N SER A 377 -21.28 0.18 16.57
CA SER A 377 -21.33 -1.03 17.41
C SER A 377 -20.12 -1.93 17.15
N LEU A 378 -19.10 -1.83 18.00
CA LEU A 378 -17.92 -2.71 18.04
C LEU A 378 -17.94 -3.65 19.27
N ILE A 379 -19.14 -3.97 19.75
CA ILE A 379 -19.42 -4.93 20.82
C ILE A 379 -19.80 -6.31 20.24
N PRO A 380 -19.95 -7.37 21.07
CA PRO A 380 -20.33 -8.68 20.58
C PRO A 380 -21.63 -8.66 19.75
N TYR A 381 -21.65 -9.39 18.64
CA TYR A 381 -22.72 -9.36 17.64
C TYR A 381 -24.12 -9.72 18.17
N THR A 382 -24.19 -10.38 19.32
CA THR A 382 -25.44 -10.73 20.00
C THR A 382 -26.23 -9.51 20.47
N TYR A 383 -25.58 -8.35 20.64
CA TYR A 383 -26.21 -7.11 21.07
C TYR A 383 -26.66 -6.21 19.90
N HIS A 384 -26.28 -6.50 18.65
CA HIS A 384 -26.51 -5.60 17.52
C HIS A 384 -27.99 -5.31 17.27
N ALA A 385 -28.87 -6.31 17.41
CA ALA A 385 -30.31 -6.10 17.27
C ALA A 385 -30.86 -5.11 18.33
N GLN A 386 -30.39 -5.19 19.58
CA GLN A 386 -30.78 -4.27 20.66
C GLN A 386 -30.26 -2.86 20.41
N VAL A 387 -29.03 -2.72 19.90
CA VAL A 387 -28.47 -1.42 19.47
C VAL A 387 -29.32 -0.81 18.36
N MET A 388 -29.71 -1.61 17.37
CA MET A 388 -30.56 -1.17 16.26
C MET A 388 -31.95 -0.74 16.72
N GLU A 389 -32.56 -1.47 17.66
CA GLU A 389 -33.86 -1.09 18.26
C GLU A 389 -33.77 0.24 19.02
N ALA A 390 -32.76 0.40 19.88
CA ALA A 390 -32.54 1.66 20.60
C ALA A 390 -32.23 2.83 19.64
N ALA A 391 -31.49 2.58 18.56
CA ALA A 391 -31.21 3.56 17.53
C ALA A 391 -32.46 3.98 16.73
N LEU A 392 -33.40 3.06 16.47
CA LEU A 392 -34.69 3.38 15.85
C LEU A 392 -35.53 4.30 16.75
N GLU A 393 -35.56 4.04 18.05
CA GLU A 393 -36.30 4.87 19.02
C GLU A 393 -35.74 6.30 19.10
N GLU A 394 -34.41 6.43 19.11
CA GLU A 394 -33.72 7.72 19.25
C GLU A 394 -33.38 8.38 17.90
N LYS A 395 -33.78 7.76 16.78
CA LYS A 395 -33.57 8.23 15.40
C LYS A 395 -32.10 8.45 15.03
N VAL A 396 -31.26 7.46 15.32
CA VAL A 396 -29.80 7.48 15.14
C VAL A 396 -29.38 6.48 14.06
N HIS A 397 -28.41 6.82 13.21
CA HIS A 397 -27.84 5.88 12.24
C HIS A 397 -26.94 4.85 12.94
N VAL A 398 -26.74 3.68 12.33
CA VAL A 398 -25.94 2.59 12.91
C VAL A 398 -24.82 2.17 11.96
N VAL A 399 -23.62 1.95 12.50
CA VAL A 399 -22.50 1.31 11.77
C VAL A 399 -21.99 0.11 12.56
N THR A 400 -21.76 -1.02 11.89
CA THR A 400 -21.16 -2.22 12.48
C THR A 400 -20.18 -2.89 11.52
N THR A 401 -19.23 -3.66 12.05
CA THR A 401 -18.28 -4.46 11.24
C THR A 401 -18.70 -5.93 11.15
N SER A 402 -19.92 -6.27 11.58
CA SER A 402 -20.38 -7.64 11.73
C SER A 402 -21.33 -8.05 10.61
N TYR A 403 -21.43 -9.37 10.39
CA TYR A 403 -22.42 -9.97 9.49
C TYR A 403 -23.85 -9.57 9.86
N VAL A 404 -24.67 -9.32 8.85
CA VAL A 404 -26.10 -9.10 9.05
C VAL A 404 -26.78 -10.43 9.35
N ASN A 405 -27.29 -10.57 10.58
CA ASN A 405 -28.03 -11.76 11.00
C ASN A 405 -29.55 -11.60 10.76
N PRO A 406 -30.36 -12.68 10.88
CA PRO A 406 -31.81 -12.61 10.64
C PRO A 406 -32.56 -11.60 11.53
N GLN A 407 -32.12 -11.41 12.79
CA GLN A 407 -32.74 -10.44 13.70
C GLN A 407 -32.49 -9.00 13.23
N MET A 408 -31.29 -8.71 12.74
CA MET A 408 -30.95 -7.42 12.13
C MET A 408 -31.73 -7.18 10.83
N ARG A 409 -31.80 -8.19 9.95
CA ARG A 409 -32.60 -8.12 8.71
C ARG A 409 -34.07 -7.84 8.96
N ALA A 410 -34.67 -8.40 10.02
CA ALA A 410 -36.06 -8.17 10.36
C ALA A 410 -36.39 -6.69 10.67
N LEU A 411 -35.39 -5.87 11.00
CA LEU A 411 -35.53 -4.44 11.27
C LEU A 411 -35.42 -3.56 10.02
N GLU A 412 -35.10 -4.12 8.85
CA GLU A 412 -34.81 -3.36 7.62
C GLU A 412 -35.93 -2.39 7.23
N GLN A 413 -37.18 -2.85 7.25
CA GLN A 413 -38.32 -1.99 6.89
C GLN A 413 -38.47 -0.83 7.87
N LYS A 414 -38.25 -1.05 9.17
CA LYS A 414 -38.31 0.02 10.18
C LYS A 414 -37.23 1.09 9.94
N PHE A 415 -36.03 0.70 9.55
CA PHE A 415 -34.96 1.64 9.18
C PHE A 415 -35.33 2.44 7.93
N LYS A 416 -35.92 1.80 6.92
CA LYS A 416 -36.44 2.49 5.71
C LYS A 416 -37.49 3.52 6.07
N ASP A 417 -38.49 3.13 6.86
CA ASP A 417 -39.60 3.99 7.27
C ASP A 417 -39.13 5.18 8.13
N ALA A 418 -38.09 4.98 8.95
CA ALA A 418 -37.48 6.02 9.77
C ALA A 418 -36.51 6.95 9.02
N GLY A 419 -36.16 6.63 7.76
CA GLY A 419 -35.14 7.36 7.02
C GLY A 419 -33.71 7.16 7.57
N LEU A 420 -33.48 6.06 8.30
CA LEU A 420 -32.21 5.77 8.96
C LEU A 420 -31.38 4.76 8.17
N ILE A 421 -30.07 4.77 8.43
CA ILE A 421 -29.09 3.91 7.76
C ILE A 421 -28.48 3.01 8.81
N CYS A 422 -28.47 1.71 8.57
CA CYS A 422 -27.68 0.73 9.30
C CYS A 422 -26.69 0.09 8.32
N PHE A 423 -25.42 0.50 8.38
CA PHE A 423 -24.36 0.00 7.51
C PHE A 423 -23.52 -1.04 8.23
N ASN A 424 -23.39 -2.23 7.65
CA ASN A 424 -22.81 -3.41 8.28
C ASN A 424 -21.67 -3.95 7.42
N GLU A 425 -21.00 -5.01 7.91
CA GLU A 425 -20.03 -5.75 7.11
C GLU A 425 -18.93 -4.87 6.49
N ILE A 426 -18.43 -3.91 7.27
CA ILE A 426 -17.40 -2.95 6.84
C ILE A 426 -16.17 -2.97 7.76
N GLY A 427 -15.66 -4.17 8.05
CA GLY A 427 -14.35 -4.40 8.67
C GLY A 427 -13.32 -4.88 7.64
N VAL A 428 -12.70 -6.03 7.91
CA VAL A 428 -11.77 -6.69 6.96
C VAL A 428 -12.38 -7.91 6.27
N ASP A 429 -12.97 -8.82 7.07
CA ASP A 429 -13.67 -10.03 6.65
C ASP A 429 -14.76 -10.31 7.71
N PRO A 430 -15.97 -9.74 7.57
CA PRO A 430 -16.50 -9.08 6.38
C PRO A 430 -16.15 -7.57 6.27
N GLY A 431 -15.80 -7.11 5.07
CA GLY A 431 -15.55 -5.69 4.76
C GLY A 431 -14.65 -5.50 3.55
N VAL A 432 -13.36 -5.24 3.77
CA VAL A 432 -12.34 -5.10 2.73
C VAL A 432 -12.44 -6.23 1.68
N ASP A 433 -12.69 -7.46 2.12
CA ASP A 433 -12.90 -8.58 1.20
C ASP A 433 -14.08 -8.36 0.22
N HIS A 434 -15.22 -7.85 0.67
CA HIS A 434 -16.34 -7.49 -0.20
C HIS A 434 -15.93 -6.43 -1.22
N LEU A 435 -15.23 -5.38 -0.77
CA LEU A 435 -14.91 -4.22 -1.58
C LEU A 435 -14.17 -4.63 -2.87
N TRP A 436 -13.14 -5.46 -2.77
CA TRP A 436 -12.36 -5.91 -3.93
C TRP A 436 -12.94 -7.15 -4.63
N ALA A 437 -13.72 -7.99 -3.95
CA ALA A 437 -14.44 -9.07 -4.63
C ALA A 437 -15.47 -8.51 -5.63
N ILE A 438 -16.29 -7.55 -5.19
CA ILE A 438 -17.31 -6.90 -6.01
C ILE A 438 -16.69 -6.19 -7.23
N LYS A 439 -15.52 -5.56 -7.07
CA LYS A 439 -14.79 -4.93 -8.18
C LYS A 439 -14.58 -5.89 -9.35
N VAL A 440 -13.97 -7.05 -9.07
CA VAL A 440 -13.64 -8.04 -10.11
C VAL A 440 -14.90 -8.66 -10.69
N PHE A 441 -15.92 -8.94 -9.86
CA PHE A 441 -17.20 -9.45 -10.36
C PHE A 441 -17.87 -8.49 -11.34
N ASP A 442 -17.88 -7.19 -11.02
CA ASP A 442 -18.46 -6.16 -11.88
C ASP A 442 -17.66 -5.97 -13.17
N GLU A 443 -16.32 -5.96 -13.10
CA GLU A 443 -15.44 -5.89 -14.28
C GLU A 443 -15.65 -7.07 -15.23
N VAL A 444 -15.67 -8.30 -14.69
CA VAL A 444 -15.93 -9.52 -15.47
C VAL A 444 -17.31 -9.48 -16.12
N LYS A 445 -18.33 -9.06 -15.36
CA LYS A 445 -19.70 -8.93 -15.88
C LYS A 445 -19.79 -7.90 -16.99
N LYS A 446 -19.16 -6.72 -16.84
CA LYS A 446 -19.12 -5.66 -17.87
C LYS A 446 -18.39 -6.11 -19.13
N ALA A 447 -17.36 -6.95 -18.99
CA ALA A 447 -16.65 -7.56 -20.11
C ALA A 447 -17.41 -8.74 -20.76
N GLY A 448 -18.60 -9.11 -20.27
CA GLY A 448 -19.40 -10.23 -20.78
C GLY A 448 -18.89 -11.62 -20.36
N GLY A 449 -17.98 -11.68 -19.39
CA GLY A 449 -17.48 -12.92 -18.81
C GLY A 449 -18.36 -13.47 -17.68
N LYS A 450 -17.93 -14.61 -17.11
CA LYS A 450 -18.61 -15.32 -16.02
C LYS A 450 -17.60 -15.81 -14.98
N ILE A 451 -18.00 -15.77 -13.71
CA ILE A 451 -17.24 -16.36 -12.61
C ILE A 451 -17.55 -17.86 -12.53
N LYS A 452 -16.56 -18.70 -12.85
CA LYS A 452 -16.63 -20.16 -12.73
C LYS A 452 -16.41 -20.60 -11.29
N SER A 453 -15.39 -20.04 -10.64
CA SER A 453 -15.05 -20.32 -9.25
C SER A 453 -14.63 -19.04 -8.52
N PHE A 454 -15.00 -18.93 -7.26
CA PHE A 454 -14.54 -17.87 -6.36
C PHE A 454 -14.09 -18.45 -5.02
N TYR A 455 -12.86 -18.13 -4.65
CA TYR A 455 -12.28 -18.46 -3.35
C TYR A 455 -11.83 -17.18 -2.66
N SER A 456 -12.18 -17.02 -1.38
CA SER A 456 -11.71 -15.92 -0.55
C SER A 456 -11.19 -16.45 0.77
N PHE A 457 -9.92 -16.23 1.05
CA PHE A 457 -9.30 -16.68 2.27
C PHE A 457 -8.63 -15.51 2.97
N CYS A 458 -8.93 -15.36 4.27
CA CYS A 458 -8.37 -14.30 5.12
C CYS A 458 -7.74 -14.89 6.38
N GLY A 459 -6.63 -14.32 6.83
CA GLY A 459 -5.93 -14.72 8.06
C GLY A 459 -5.34 -13.52 8.77
N GLY A 460 -5.83 -13.22 9.98
CA GLY A 460 -5.09 -12.44 10.96
C GLY A 460 -4.15 -13.37 11.72
N LEU A 461 -2.85 -13.16 11.54
CA LEU A 461 -1.74 -14.00 11.98
C LEU A 461 -0.71 -13.18 12.75
N VAL A 462 0.30 -13.86 13.27
CA VAL A 462 1.55 -13.21 13.71
C VAL A 462 2.53 -13.17 12.54
N GLU A 463 3.43 -12.18 12.50
CA GLU A 463 4.52 -12.17 11.53
C GLU A 463 5.35 -13.47 11.60
N PRO A 464 5.91 -13.96 10.47
CA PRO A 464 6.60 -15.26 10.44
C PRO A 464 7.73 -15.40 11.47
N ALA A 465 8.48 -14.33 11.71
CA ALA A 465 9.60 -14.32 12.66
C ALA A 465 9.15 -14.53 14.12
N ALA A 466 7.90 -14.22 14.44
CA ALA A 466 7.31 -14.34 15.78
C ALA A 466 6.26 -15.48 15.87
N ALA A 467 6.18 -16.35 14.85
CA ALA A 467 5.36 -17.56 14.86
C ALA A 467 6.04 -18.72 15.62
N ASP A 468 6.61 -18.42 16.79
CA ASP A 468 7.53 -19.28 17.55
C ASP A 468 6.87 -20.11 18.66
N ASN A 469 5.54 -20.14 18.71
CA ASN A 469 4.78 -20.84 19.77
C ASN A 469 4.09 -22.12 19.27
N ALA A 470 3.49 -22.87 20.22
CA ALA A 470 2.85 -24.15 19.94
C ALA A 470 1.78 -24.12 18.83
N LEU A 471 1.15 -22.97 18.60
CA LEU A 471 0.11 -22.78 17.58
C LEU A 471 0.63 -22.10 16.30
N GLY A 472 1.83 -21.51 16.33
CA GLY A 472 2.22 -20.51 15.34
C GLY A 472 1.23 -19.33 15.29
N TYR A 473 0.57 -19.00 16.41
CA TYR A 473 -0.54 -18.06 16.42
C TYR A 473 -0.53 -17.22 17.69
N LYS A 474 -0.71 -15.90 17.55
CA LYS A 474 -0.86 -14.97 18.67
C LYS A 474 -2.18 -14.23 18.55
N PHE A 475 -2.80 -13.95 19.68
CA PHE A 475 -4.16 -13.42 19.72
C PHE A 475 -4.14 -11.88 19.69
N SER A 476 -4.60 -11.31 18.57
CA SER A 476 -4.89 -9.87 18.43
C SER A 476 -6.38 -9.54 18.64
N TRP A 477 -7.15 -10.49 19.19
CA TRP A 477 -8.52 -10.35 19.68
C TRP A 477 -8.87 -11.49 20.66
N SER A 478 -10.08 -11.49 21.22
CA SER A 478 -10.49 -12.44 22.27
C SER A 478 -10.27 -13.92 21.88
N PRO A 479 -9.47 -14.70 22.63
CA PRO A 479 -9.23 -16.11 22.33
C PRO A 479 -10.48 -16.97 22.42
N VAL A 480 -11.39 -16.72 23.36
CA VAL A 480 -12.71 -17.38 23.42
C VAL A 480 -13.45 -17.25 22.08
N GLY A 481 -13.45 -16.06 21.47
CA GLY A 481 -14.08 -15.83 20.18
C GLY A 481 -13.48 -16.67 19.06
N VAL A 482 -12.15 -16.84 19.05
CA VAL A 482 -11.47 -17.75 18.11
C VAL A 482 -11.87 -19.20 18.35
N LEU A 483 -11.83 -19.67 19.59
CA LEU A 483 -12.15 -21.06 19.94
C LEU A 483 -13.60 -21.40 19.58
N MET A 484 -14.55 -20.48 19.83
CA MET A 484 -15.93 -20.62 19.40
C MET A 484 -16.05 -20.67 17.88
N ALA A 485 -15.33 -19.80 17.15
CA ALA A 485 -15.36 -19.80 15.69
C ALA A 485 -14.85 -21.12 15.09
N LEU A 486 -13.85 -21.74 15.73
CA LEU A 486 -13.32 -23.04 15.32
C LEU A 486 -14.32 -24.19 15.52
N ASN A 487 -15.36 -24.02 16.35
CA ASN A 487 -16.42 -25.00 16.57
C ASN A 487 -17.64 -24.82 15.63
N ASN A 488 -17.66 -23.79 14.79
CA ASN A 488 -18.75 -23.59 13.83
C ASN A 488 -18.71 -24.64 12.72
N ASP A 489 -19.88 -24.93 12.15
CA ASP A 489 -19.98 -25.70 10.92
C ASP A 489 -19.48 -24.88 9.71
N GLY A 490 -19.02 -25.59 8.68
CA GLY A 490 -18.65 -25.03 7.38
C GLY A 490 -19.62 -25.48 6.29
N LYS A 491 -20.00 -24.57 5.40
CA LYS A 491 -20.88 -24.84 4.26
C LYS A 491 -20.44 -24.03 3.04
N TYR A 492 -20.21 -24.70 1.90
CA TYR A 492 -19.67 -24.07 0.69
C TYR A 492 -20.14 -24.78 -0.57
N LEU A 493 -19.90 -24.18 -1.75
CA LEU A 493 -20.18 -24.85 -3.04
C LEU A 493 -18.92 -25.48 -3.61
N LYS A 494 -19.05 -26.72 -4.07
CA LYS A 494 -18.04 -27.44 -4.81
C LYS A 494 -18.68 -28.19 -5.98
N ASP A 495 -18.18 -27.99 -7.19
CA ASP A 495 -18.70 -28.61 -8.41
C ASP A 495 -20.23 -28.45 -8.57
N GLY A 496 -20.74 -27.26 -8.21
CA GLY A 496 -22.16 -26.90 -8.23
C GLY A 496 -23.02 -27.53 -7.12
N LYS A 497 -22.41 -28.27 -6.18
CA LYS A 497 -23.10 -28.93 -5.06
C LYS A 497 -22.74 -28.28 -3.73
N VAL A 498 -23.73 -28.23 -2.84
CA VAL A 498 -23.52 -27.81 -1.45
C VAL A 498 -22.74 -28.90 -0.72
N VAL A 499 -21.64 -28.52 -0.09
CA VAL A 499 -20.85 -29.34 0.83
C VAL A 499 -21.01 -28.77 2.23
N GLU A 500 -21.34 -29.63 3.19
CA GLU A 500 -21.46 -29.29 4.60
C GLU A 500 -20.42 -30.08 5.41
N VAL A 501 -19.77 -29.41 6.35
CA VAL A 501 -18.72 -29.94 7.21
C VAL A 501 -19.08 -29.59 8.64
N ALA A 502 -19.32 -30.62 9.46
CA ALA A 502 -19.61 -30.42 10.87
C ALA A 502 -18.40 -29.80 11.58
N GLY A 503 -18.65 -28.94 12.57
CA GLY A 503 -17.61 -28.21 13.29
C GLY A 503 -16.54 -29.12 13.89
N LYS A 504 -16.91 -30.34 14.33
CA LYS A 504 -15.96 -31.35 14.82
C LYS A 504 -14.92 -31.79 13.77
N ASP A 505 -15.30 -31.80 12.50
CA ASP A 505 -14.50 -32.28 11.37
C ASP A 505 -13.85 -31.14 10.57
N LEU A 506 -14.19 -29.87 10.89
CA LEU A 506 -13.79 -28.69 10.11
C LEU A 506 -12.27 -28.57 9.92
N MET A 507 -11.50 -28.76 10.98
CA MET A 507 -10.04 -28.63 10.94
C MET A 507 -9.37 -29.70 10.07
N SER A 508 -9.97 -30.89 9.97
CA SER A 508 -9.47 -31.97 9.12
C SER A 508 -9.66 -31.69 7.63
N THR A 509 -10.40 -30.64 7.27
CA THR A 509 -10.56 -30.19 5.87
C THR A 509 -9.49 -29.19 5.43
N ALA A 510 -8.63 -28.74 6.35
CA ALA A 510 -7.57 -27.78 6.04
C ALA A 510 -6.63 -28.33 4.97
N LYS A 511 -6.28 -27.50 3.99
CA LYS A 511 -5.36 -27.84 2.90
C LYS A 511 -4.26 -26.79 2.77
N PRO A 512 -3.06 -27.16 2.28
CA PRO A 512 -2.04 -26.18 1.93
C PRO A 512 -2.61 -25.08 1.02
N TYR A 513 -2.29 -23.83 1.32
CA TYR A 513 -2.76 -22.67 0.57
C TYR A 513 -1.58 -21.84 0.09
N TYR A 514 -1.53 -21.54 -1.20
CA TYR A 514 -0.44 -20.80 -1.80
C TYR A 514 -0.79 -19.31 -1.87
N PHE A 515 -0.15 -18.50 -1.02
CA PHE A 515 -0.21 -17.04 -1.08
C PHE A 515 1.04 -16.48 -1.79
N THR A 516 2.22 -16.81 -1.27
CA THR A 516 3.53 -16.64 -1.92
C THR A 516 4.47 -17.78 -1.46
N PRO A 517 5.62 -18.01 -2.11
CA PRO A 517 6.59 -19.03 -1.68
C PRO A 517 7.15 -18.82 -0.26
N ALA A 518 6.98 -17.62 0.32
CA ALA A 518 7.52 -17.28 1.63
C ALA A 518 6.68 -17.84 2.79
N TYR A 519 5.41 -18.20 2.55
CA TYR A 519 4.47 -18.58 3.61
C TYR A 519 4.10 -20.07 3.58
N ASN A 520 4.14 -20.71 4.74
CA ASN A 520 3.67 -22.08 4.94
C ASN A 520 2.24 -22.09 5.51
N LEU A 521 1.24 -21.87 4.64
CA LEU A 521 -0.15 -21.69 5.04
C LEU A 521 -1.00 -22.92 4.77
N VAL A 522 -2.02 -23.08 5.60
CA VAL A 522 -3.18 -23.95 5.37
C VAL A 522 -4.46 -23.12 5.42
N ALA A 523 -5.47 -23.53 4.66
CA ALA A 523 -6.76 -22.88 4.62
C ALA A 523 -7.91 -23.88 4.79
N TYR A 524 -8.96 -23.46 5.48
CA TYR A 524 -10.20 -24.24 5.68
C TYR A 524 -11.44 -23.34 5.50
N PRO A 525 -12.58 -23.90 5.08
CA PRO A 525 -13.82 -23.14 4.90
C PRO A 525 -14.36 -22.63 6.24
N ASN A 526 -15.04 -21.47 6.23
CA ASN A 526 -15.67 -20.92 7.42
C ASN A 526 -17.14 -20.58 7.19
N ARG A 527 -17.98 -20.89 8.19
CA ARG A 527 -19.41 -20.53 8.22
C ARG A 527 -20.10 -20.98 6.92
N ASP A 528 -21.10 -20.23 6.47
CA ASP A 528 -21.84 -20.50 5.24
C ASP A 528 -21.41 -19.56 4.11
N SER A 529 -20.73 -20.10 3.11
CA SER A 529 -20.34 -19.42 1.88
C SER A 529 -21.46 -19.40 0.83
N THR A 530 -22.47 -20.26 0.94
CA THR A 530 -23.47 -20.47 -0.12
C THR A 530 -24.38 -19.25 -0.32
N VAL A 531 -24.61 -18.48 0.74
CA VAL A 531 -25.40 -17.24 0.71
C VAL A 531 -24.77 -16.16 -0.19
N PHE A 532 -23.45 -16.15 -0.35
CA PHE A 532 -22.73 -15.17 -1.19
C PHE A 532 -23.00 -15.34 -2.68
N ARG A 533 -23.52 -16.50 -3.09
CA ARG A 533 -23.99 -16.70 -4.46
C ARG A 533 -25.06 -15.67 -4.83
N GLU A 534 -26.02 -15.45 -3.92
CA GLU A 534 -27.09 -14.48 -4.11
C GLU A 534 -26.57 -13.06 -3.87
N PHE A 535 -25.84 -12.84 -2.77
CA PHE A 535 -25.37 -11.50 -2.39
C PHE A 535 -24.48 -10.85 -3.45
N TYR A 536 -23.65 -11.63 -4.14
CA TYR A 536 -22.76 -11.14 -5.18
C TYR A 536 -23.31 -11.33 -6.61
N GLY A 537 -24.51 -11.92 -6.77
CA GLY A 537 -25.09 -12.18 -8.09
C GLY A 537 -24.29 -13.17 -8.95
N LEU A 538 -23.69 -14.20 -8.34
CA LEU A 538 -22.84 -15.19 -9.02
C LEU A 538 -23.68 -16.32 -9.64
N GLU A 539 -24.38 -16.02 -10.72
CA GLU A 539 -25.16 -17.01 -11.46
C GLU A 539 -24.28 -18.11 -12.09
N GLY A 540 -24.60 -19.38 -11.81
CA GLY A 540 -23.91 -20.52 -12.42
C GLY A 540 -22.52 -20.85 -11.84
N VAL A 541 -22.10 -20.18 -10.75
CA VAL A 541 -20.82 -20.47 -10.09
C VAL A 541 -20.74 -21.94 -9.63
N GLN A 542 -19.62 -22.60 -9.93
CA GLN A 542 -19.40 -24.02 -9.62
C GLN A 542 -18.77 -24.18 -8.23
N ASN A 543 -17.76 -23.36 -7.93
CA ASN A 543 -17.06 -23.39 -6.64
C ASN A 543 -17.15 -22.04 -5.95
N LEU A 544 -17.57 -22.03 -4.70
CA LEU A 544 -17.70 -20.82 -3.88
C LEU A 544 -17.34 -21.15 -2.45
N CYS A 545 -16.18 -20.65 -2.01
CA CYS A 545 -15.68 -20.91 -0.66
C CYS A 545 -15.02 -19.66 -0.08
N ARG A 546 -15.55 -19.19 1.06
CA ARG A 546 -14.91 -18.24 1.95
C ARG A 546 -14.34 -19.01 3.14
N GLY A 547 -13.14 -18.64 3.59
CA GLY A 547 -12.44 -19.41 4.61
C GLY A 547 -11.33 -18.66 5.32
N THR A 548 -10.64 -19.36 6.22
CA THR A 548 -9.56 -18.80 7.02
C THR A 548 -8.22 -19.45 6.75
N MET A 549 -7.17 -18.62 6.73
CA MET A 549 -5.77 -19.05 6.68
C MET A 549 -5.16 -19.16 8.07
N ARG A 550 -4.31 -20.18 8.25
CA ARG A 550 -3.44 -20.39 9.41
C ARG A 550 -2.08 -20.89 8.95
N TYR A 551 -1.04 -20.77 9.78
CA TYR A 551 0.19 -21.51 9.51
C TYR A 551 -0.03 -23.02 9.67
N ALA A 552 0.72 -23.81 8.90
CA ALA A 552 0.70 -25.27 9.03
C ALA A 552 1.02 -25.72 10.46
N GLY A 553 0.40 -26.82 10.90
CA GLY A 553 0.53 -27.31 12.28
C GLY A 553 -0.45 -26.69 13.27
N PHE A 554 -1.24 -25.69 12.88
CA PHE A 554 -2.32 -25.14 13.72
C PHE A 554 -3.54 -26.09 13.77
N CYS A 555 -4.02 -26.52 12.61
CA CYS A 555 -5.28 -27.27 12.49
C CYS A 555 -5.18 -28.66 13.13
N GLU A 556 -4.00 -29.26 13.12
CA GLU A 556 -3.66 -30.54 13.73
C GLU A 556 -3.76 -30.46 15.26
N VAL A 557 -3.26 -29.37 15.86
CA VAL A 557 -3.40 -29.12 17.30
C VAL A 557 -4.86 -28.96 17.69
N ILE A 558 -5.62 -28.16 16.94
CA ILE A 558 -7.05 -27.95 17.21
C ILE A 558 -7.84 -29.25 17.05
N THR A 559 -7.51 -30.08 16.05
CA THR A 559 -8.13 -31.40 15.85
C THR A 559 -7.90 -32.29 17.08
N ALA A 560 -6.67 -32.34 17.59
CA ALA A 560 -6.34 -33.08 18.81
C ALA A 560 -7.11 -32.54 20.03
N TRP A 561 -7.23 -31.22 20.19
CA TRP A 561 -8.00 -30.62 21.28
C TRP A 561 -9.49 -30.96 21.22
N LYS A 562 -10.07 -31.01 20.03
CA LYS A 562 -11.46 -31.45 19.84
C LYS A 562 -11.63 -32.92 20.21
N GLU A 563 -10.73 -33.80 19.75
CA GLU A 563 -10.80 -35.24 20.03
C GLU A 563 -10.73 -35.55 21.53
N ILE A 564 -9.95 -34.79 22.30
CA ILE A 564 -9.85 -34.98 23.76
C ILE A 564 -10.81 -34.13 24.59
N GLY A 565 -11.69 -33.34 23.96
CA GLY A 565 -12.71 -32.55 24.67
C GLY A 565 -12.23 -31.22 25.28
N LEU A 566 -11.02 -30.76 24.97
CA LEU A 566 -10.51 -29.44 25.42
C LEU A 566 -11.33 -28.26 24.87
N MET A 567 -12.00 -28.46 23.72
CA MET A 567 -12.82 -27.44 23.05
C MET A 567 -14.28 -27.39 23.56
N SER A 568 -14.61 -28.07 24.65
CA SER A 568 -15.97 -28.09 25.23
C SER A 568 -16.26 -26.84 26.06
N ASP A 569 -17.32 -26.11 25.72
CA ASP A 569 -17.85 -24.99 26.53
C ASP A 569 -18.93 -25.44 27.55
N ALA A 570 -19.14 -26.75 27.71
CA ALA A 570 -20.05 -27.27 28.73
C ALA A 570 -19.55 -26.90 30.14
N GLN A 571 -20.48 -26.52 31.02
CA GLN A 571 -20.15 -26.19 32.40
C GLN A 571 -19.71 -27.45 33.15
N VAL A 572 -18.64 -27.33 33.93
CA VAL A 572 -18.10 -28.41 34.76
C VAL A 572 -17.81 -27.93 36.18
N ASP A 573 -18.25 -28.71 37.17
CA ASP A 573 -18.20 -28.30 38.59
C ASP A 573 -16.77 -28.03 39.09
N TYR A 574 -15.79 -28.77 38.58
CA TYR A 574 -14.39 -28.64 38.99
C TYR A 574 -13.68 -27.39 38.42
N LEU A 575 -14.32 -26.63 37.52
CA LEU A 575 -13.84 -25.32 37.03
C LEU A 575 -14.81 -24.18 37.36
N ALA A 576 -15.85 -24.45 38.14
CA ALA A 576 -16.74 -23.42 38.65
C ALA A 576 -15.98 -22.42 39.55
N GLN A 577 -16.47 -21.19 39.60
CA GLN A 577 -15.88 -20.17 40.45
C GLN A 577 -15.94 -20.60 41.93
N GLY A 578 -14.78 -20.69 42.60
CA GLY A 578 -14.67 -21.12 43.99
C GLY A 578 -14.47 -22.64 44.18
N ALA A 579 -14.31 -23.41 43.09
CA ALA A 579 -13.96 -24.82 43.16
C ALA A 579 -12.57 -25.05 43.79
N ALA A 580 -12.24 -26.30 44.12
CA ALA A 580 -10.88 -26.64 44.55
C ALA A 580 -9.87 -26.43 43.40
N PRO A 581 -8.67 -25.87 43.65
CA PRO A 581 -7.67 -25.69 42.60
C PRO A 581 -7.28 -27.01 41.93
N ILE A 582 -7.18 -27.00 40.60
CA ILE A 582 -6.81 -28.16 39.77
C ILE A 582 -5.71 -27.75 38.80
N THR A 583 -4.86 -28.71 38.42
CA THR A 583 -3.72 -28.49 37.52
C THR A 583 -4.01 -28.99 36.10
N TRP A 584 -3.29 -28.46 35.10
CA TRP A 584 -3.50 -28.83 33.71
C TRP A 584 -3.34 -30.33 33.45
N ILE A 585 -2.31 -30.96 34.02
CA ILE A 585 -2.13 -32.41 33.91
C ILE A 585 -3.34 -33.18 34.45
N LYS A 586 -3.96 -32.72 35.55
CA LYS A 586 -5.15 -33.36 36.13
C LYS A 586 -6.38 -33.20 35.23
N VAL A 587 -6.61 -32.01 34.66
CA VAL A 587 -7.72 -31.78 33.73
C VAL A 587 -7.58 -32.66 32.47
N VAL A 588 -6.39 -32.67 31.84
CA VAL A 588 -6.15 -33.49 30.65
C VAL A 588 -6.29 -34.98 30.97
N SER A 589 -5.81 -35.42 32.13
CA SER A 589 -5.93 -36.82 32.55
C SER A 589 -7.39 -37.23 32.82
N GLN A 590 -8.20 -36.34 33.40
CA GLN A 590 -9.65 -36.56 33.57
C GLN A 590 -10.37 -36.71 32.23
N LEU A 591 -10.06 -35.84 31.26
CA LEU A 591 -10.65 -35.91 29.92
C LEU A 591 -10.30 -37.21 29.18
N LEU A 592 -9.10 -37.73 29.40
CA LEU A 592 -8.59 -38.95 28.77
C LEU A 592 -8.92 -40.24 29.54
N GLY A 593 -9.38 -40.13 30.79
CA GLY A 593 -9.66 -41.27 31.66
C GLY A 593 -8.41 -42.03 32.11
N VAL A 594 -7.31 -41.31 32.42
CA VAL A 594 -6.02 -41.90 32.82
C VAL A 594 -5.48 -41.30 34.13
N GLU A 595 -4.42 -41.90 34.68
CA GLU A 595 -3.71 -41.33 35.84
C GLU A 595 -3.06 -39.97 35.49
N ALA A 596 -3.01 -39.06 36.48
CA ALA A 596 -2.35 -37.75 36.37
C ALA A 596 -0.81 -37.85 36.34
N LYS A 597 -0.29 -38.50 35.30
CA LYS A 597 1.12 -38.68 34.99
C LYS A 597 1.33 -38.45 33.50
N GLU A 598 2.33 -37.63 33.16
CA GLU A 598 2.63 -37.30 31.76
C GLU A 598 2.81 -38.54 30.87
N ALA A 599 3.48 -39.58 31.37
CA ALA A 599 3.67 -40.84 30.62
C ALA A 599 2.33 -41.52 30.25
N ALA A 600 1.38 -41.59 31.19
CA ALA A 600 0.07 -42.21 30.95
C ALA A 600 -0.77 -41.37 29.96
N VAL A 601 -0.72 -40.04 30.09
CA VAL A 601 -1.36 -39.12 29.13
C VAL A 601 -0.78 -39.31 27.73
N ILE A 602 0.54 -39.34 27.59
CA ILE A 602 1.21 -39.52 26.29
C ILE A 602 0.87 -40.87 25.65
N GLU A 603 0.86 -41.95 26.42
CA GLU A 603 0.47 -43.28 25.92
C GLU A 603 -0.96 -43.26 25.40
N LYS A 604 -1.89 -42.62 26.12
CA LYS A 604 -3.28 -42.50 25.68
C LYS A 604 -3.41 -41.62 24.43
N LEU A 605 -2.74 -40.47 24.37
CA LEU A 605 -2.75 -39.58 23.20
C LEU A 605 -2.29 -40.30 21.93
N LYS A 606 -1.26 -41.14 22.01
CA LYS A 606 -0.76 -41.93 20.86
C LYS A 606 -1.78 -42.92 20.28
N THR A 607 -2.85 -43.23 21.01
CA THR A 607 -3.94 -44.12 20.50
C THR A 607 -5.02 -43.37 19.73
N LEU A 608 -4.98 -42.04 19.74
CA LEU A 608 -5.99 -41.18 19.11
C LEU A 608 -5.68 -40.95 17.64
N LYS A 609 -6.74 -40.74 16.85
CA LYS A 609 -6.62 -40.60 15.40
C LYS A 609 -5.78 -39.37 15.03
N SER A 610 -5.93 -38.27 15.76
CA SER A 610 -5.16 -37.04 15.52
C SER A 610 -3.64 -37.21 15.74
N PHE A 611 -3.18 -38.29 16.38
CA PHE A 611 -1.77 -38.55 16.65
C PHE A 611 -1.17 -39.66 15.75
N GLU A 612 -1.91 -40.20 14.78
CA GLU A 612 -1.40 -41.23 13.85
C GLU A 612 -0.21 -40.71 13.03
N THR A 613 -0.31 -39.46 12.56
CA THR A 613 0.74 -38.76 11.82
C THR A 613 1.29 -37.64 12.70
N GLU A 614 2.63 -37.58 12.84
CA GLU A 614 3.32 -36.51 13.59
C GLU A 614 3.14 -36.50 15.12
N SER A 615 2.87 -37.65 15.73
CA SER A 615 2.64 -37.79 17.18
C SER A 615 3.68 -37.04 18.05
N ARG A 616 4.96 -37.09 17.67
CA ARG A 616 6.06 -36.45 18.41
C ARG A 616 5.93 -34.93 18.41
N VAL A 617 5.55 -34.33 17.29
CA VAL A 617 5.42 -32.87 17.15
C VAL A 617 4.23 -32.37 17.98
N LEU A 618 3.08 -33.04 17.90
CA LEU A 618 1.90 -32.68 18.69
C LEU A 618 2.13 -32.81 20.19
N ILE A 619 2.80 -33.88 20.64
CA ILE A 619 3.17 -34.05 22.05
C ILE A 619 4.07 -32.90 22.53
N THR A 620 5.06 -32.48 21.72
CA THR A 620 5.90 -31.33 22.06
C THR A 620 5.06 -30.05 22.18
N LYS A 621 4.17 -29.77 21.22
CA LYS A 621 3.29 -28.60 21.26
C LYS A 621 2.39 -28.58 22.50
N PHE A 622 1.85 -29.72 22.92
CA PHE A 622 1.06 -29.82 24.15
C PHE A 622 1.92 -29.53 25.40
N ARG A 623 3.15 -30.03 25.42
CA ARG A 623 4.10 -29.77 26.50
C ARG A 623 4.49 -28.29 26.57
N ASP A 624 4.82 -27.68 25.44
CA ASP A 624 5.23 -26.27 25.34
C ASP A 624 4.10 -25.31 25.75
N LEU A 625 2.84 -25.70 25.51
CA LEU A 625 1.69 -24.95 25.99
C LEU A 625 1.43 -25.13 27.49
N GLY A 626 2.07 -26.10 28.15
CA GLY A 626 1.90 -26.39 29.57
C GLY A 626 0.77 -27.36 29.91
N LEU A 627 0.19 -28.05 28.93
CA LEU A 627 -0.95 -28.97 29.15
C LEU A 627 -0.60 -30.22 29.98
N PHE A 628 0.70 -30.53 30.13
CA PHE A 628 1.20 -31.61 30.97
C PHE A 628 1.77 -31.13 32.31
N SER A 629 1.61 -29.85 32.64
CA SER A 629 2.23 -29.25 33.81
C SER A 629 1.34 -29.30 35.07
N GLU A 630 1.96 -28.97 36.21
CA GLU A 630 1.27 -28.70 37.47
C GLU A 630 0.81 -27.23 37.61
N GLU A 631 0.83 -26.45 36.51
CA GLU A 631 0.28 -25.09 36.51
C GLU A 631 -1.23 -25.12 36.82
N GLN A 632 -1.69 -24.13 37.59
CA GLN A 632 -3.08 -24.04 38.03
C GLN A 632 -3.99 -23.64 36.87
N VAL A 633 -5.15 -24.29 36.77
CA VAL A 633 -6.16 -24.02 35.75
C VAL A 633 -7.09 -22.89 36.20
N ALA A 634 -7.31 -21.91 35.33
CA ALA A 634 -8.24 -20.81 35.61
C ALA A 634 -9.69 -21.32 35.75
N GLN A 635 -10.36 -20.93 36.83
CA GLN A 635 -11.76 -21.29 37.11
C GLN A 635 -12.72 -20.44 36.28
N ARG A 636 -12.93 -20.86 35.03
CA ARG A 636 -13.75 -20.14 34.03
C ARG A 636 -15.02 -20.91 33.64
N GLY A 637 -15.47 -21.86 34.46
CA GLY A 637 -16.73 -22.61 34.30
C GLY A 637 -16.69 -23.75 33.29
N SER A 638 -15.94 -23.62 32.19
CA SER A 638 -15.77 -24.66 31.18
C SER A 638 -14.30 -24.88 30.83
N VAL A 639 -13.98 -26.04 30.24
CA VAL A 639 -12.62 -26.38 29.82
C VAL A 639 -12.14 -25.45 28.71
N MET A 640 -12.99 -25.13 27.72
CA MET A 640 -12.65 -24.21 26.64
C MET A 640 -12.32 -22.80 27.15
N ARG A 641 -13.07 -22.29 28.14
CA ARG A 641 -12.80 -20.97 28.72
C ARG A 641 -11.56 -20.95 29.62
N ALA A 642 -11.28 -22.05 30.31
CA ALA A 642 -10.01 -22.20 31.03
C ALA A 642 -8.82 -22.26 30.06
N LEU A 643 -8.96 -22.96 28.93
CA LEU A 643 -7.97 -23.00 27.86
C LEU A 643 -7.77 -21.62 27.24
N SER A 644 -8.83 -20.85 27.03
CA SER A 644 -8.73 -19.45 26.60
C SER A 644 -7.84 -18.63 27.53
N ALA A 645 -8.00 -18.77 28.84
CA ALA A 645 -7.17 -18.04 29.81
C ALA A 645 -5.69 -18.44 29.74
N LEU A 646 -5.39 -19.72 29.48
CA LEU A 646 -4.01 -20.16 29.23
C LEU A 646 -3.46 -19.53 27.94
N LEU A 647 -4.26 -19.47 26.88
CA LEU A 647 -3.87 -18.89 25.59
C LEU A 647 -3.67 -17.38 25.65
N GLU A 648 -4.43 -16.67 26.50
CA GLU A 648 -4.22 -15.25 26.78
C GLU A 648 -2.79 -14.98 27.30
N GLU A 649 -2.22 -15.91 28.07
CA GLU A 649 -0.86 -15.80 28.58
C GLU A 649 0.18 -16.32 27.56
N LYS A 650 0.04 -17.57 27.11
CA LYS A 650 1.08 -18.26 26.33
C LYS A 650 1.15 -17.82 24.86
N CYS A 651 0.09 -17.19 24.35
CA CYS A 651 -0.02 -16.76 22.95
C CYS A 651 -0.29 -15.25 22.82
N ALA A 652 0.16 -14.45 23.77
CA ALA A 652 0.19 -12.99 23.66
C ALA A 652 1.33 -12.50 22.76
N PHE A 653 1.13 -11.36 22.11
CA PHE A 653 2.21 -10.61 21.46
C PHE A 653 3.19 -10.08 22.51
N LYS A 654 4.49 -10.24 22.23
CA LYS A 654 5.58 -9.63 23.03
C LYS A 654 5.92 -8.26 22.46
N GLU A 655 6.66 -7.47 23.24
CA GLU A 655 7.17 -6.18 22.79
C GLU A 655 8.00 -6.32 21.50
N GLY A 656 7.69 -5.47 20.50
CA GLY A 656 8.34 -5.46 19.19
C GLY A 656 7.78 -6.43 18.15
N GLU A 657 6.93 -7.38 18.56
CA GLU A 657 6.25 -8.29 17.63
C GLU A 657 5.01 -7.63 17.02
N VAL A 658 4.78 -7.84 15.73
CA VAL A 658 3.58 -7.31 15.04
C VAL A 658 2.71 -8.43 14.47
N ASP A 659 1.43 -8.13 14.31
CA ASP A 659 0.51 -9.00 13.59
C ASP A 659 0.66 -8.82 12.07
N LEU A 660 0.04 -9.74 11.34
CA LEU A 660 0.02 -9.82 9.89
C LEU A 660 -1.39 -10.17 9.45
N VAL A 661 -1.95 -9.41 8.51
CA VAL A 661 -3.19 -9.77 7.82
C VAL A 661 -2.85 -10.16 6.38
N LEU A 662 -3.22 -11.39 6.03
CA LEU A 662 -3.21 -11.88 4.66
C LEU A 662 -4.66 -12.06 4.22
N LEU A 663 -5.03 -11.50 3.07
CA LEU A 663 -6.33 -11.71 2.43
C LEU A 663 -6.10 -11.94 0.94
N GLN A 664 -6.66 -13.01 0.39
CA GLN A 664 -6.57 -13.28 -1.03
C GLN A 664 -7.90 -13.77 -1.60
N HIS A 665 -8.27 -13.18 -2.72
CA HIS A 665 -9.29 -13.69 -3.62
C HIS A 665 -8.63 -14.44 -4.77
N THR A 666 -9.25 -15.55 -5.19
CA THR A 666 -8.95 -16.24 -6.44
C THR A 666 -10.23 -16.36 -7.26
N PHE A 667 -10.18 -15.85 -8.49
CA PHE A 667 -11.27 -15.85 -9.44
C PHE A 667 -10.88 -16.72 -10.63
N GLU A 668 -11.60 -17.81 -10.86
CA GLU A 668 -11.54 -18.54 -12.13
C GLU A 668 -12.65 -17.99 -13.03
N ILE A 669 -12.26 -17.43 -14.18
CA ILE A 669 -13.12 -16.63 -15.04
C ILE A 669 -13.22 -17.29 -16.42
N ILE A 670 -14.43 -17.33 -16.96
CA ILE A 670 -14.69 -17.64 -18.38
C ILE A 670 -14.97 -16.32 -19.08
N ASN A 671 -14.10 -15.91 -20.00
CA ASN A 671 -14.26 -14.69 -20.77
C ASN A 671 -15.39 -14.80 -21.81
N ALA A 672 -15.79 -13.67 -22.40
CA ALA A 672 -16.85 -13.63 -23.40
C ALA A 672 -16.55 -14.48 -24.65
N ASP A 673 -15.27 -14.65 -25.00
CA ASP A 673 -14.80 -15.49 -26.11
C ASP A 673 -14.68 -16.99 -25.75
N GLY A 674 -14.96 -17.35 -24.49
CA GLY A 674 -14.85 -18.70 -23.96
C GLY A 674 -13.47 -19.09 -23.43
N SER A 675 -12.47 -18.21 -23.52
CA SER A 675 -11.16 -18.45 -22.88
C SER A 675 -11.28 -18.44 -21.36
N GLU A 676 -10.48 -19.27 -20.68
CA GLU A 676 -10.42 -19.29 -19.21
C GLU A 676 -9.18 -18.55 -18.73
N GLN A 677 -9.32 -17.81 -17.63
CA GLN A 677 -8.20 -17.17 -16.94
C GLN A 677 -8.39 -17.20 -15.42
N THR A 678 -7.30 -17.11 -14.68
CA THR A 678 -7.31 -17.01 -13.23
C THR A 678 -6.73 -15.67 -12.79
N ILE A 679 -7.48 -14.94 -11.99
CA ILE A 679 -7.02 -13.69 -11.37
C ILE A 679 -6.94 -13.91 -9.87
N THR A 680 -5.88 -13.39 -9.24
CA THR A 680 -5.81 -13.24 -7.79
C THR A 680 -5.88 -11.77 -7.42
N SER A 681 -6.50 -11.44 -6.29
CA SER A 681 -6.45 -10.12 -5.67
C SER A 681 -5.96 -10.32 -4.24
N SER A 682 -4.84 -9.70 -3.85
CA SER A 682 -4.13 -10.02 -2.60
C SER A 682 -3.82 -8.78 -1.77
N LEU A 683 -4.02 -8.87 -0.46
CA LEU A 683 -3.61 -7.90 0.55
C LEU A 683 -2.65 -8.57 1.54
N GLU A 684 -1.53 -7.90 1.77
CA GLU A 684 -0.55 -8.25 2.80
C GLU A 684 -0.28 -7.00 3.63
N ALA A 685 -0.62 -7.04 4.92
CA ALA A 685 -0.47 -5.88 5.80
C ALA A 685 0.13 -6.30 7.15
N TYR A 686 1.20 -5.62 7.54
CA TYR A 686 1.83 -5.78 8.85
C TYR A 686 1.33 -4.71 9.81
N GLY A 687 1.25 -5.05 11.11
CA GLY A 687 1.05 -4.07 12.16
C GLY A 687 2.18 -3.06 12.24
N ASP A 688 1.91 -1.90 12.83
CA ASP A 688 2.91 -0.84 12.96
C ASP A 688 3.98 -1.23 13.99
N ARG A 689 5.24 -1.31 13.53
CA ARG A 689 6.39 -1.67 14.36
C ARG A 689 6.82 -0.57 15.34
N ASN A 690 6.32 0.65 15.19
CA ASN A 690 6.69 1.82 16.00
C ASN A 690 5.64 2.17 17.05
N GLY A 691 4.85 1.19 17.50
CA GLY A 691 3.83 1.37 18.54
C GLY A 691 2.49 1.92 18.03
N GLY A 692 2.26 1.90 16.71
CA GLY A 692 0.96 2.18 16.12
C GLY A 692 -0.01 0.99 16.19
N PRO A 693 -1.16 1.05 15.49
CA PRO A 693 -2.15 -0.01 15.53
C PRO A 693 -1.67 -1.30 14.83
N SER A 694 -2.20 -2.43 15.28
CA SER A 694 -2.07 -3.71 14.58
C SER A 694 -2.73 -3.66 13.20
N ALA A 695 -2.29 -4.49 12.26
CA ALA A 695 -2.89 -4.60 10.93
C ALA A 695 -4.37 -4.95 11.02
N MET A 696 -4.73 -5.89 11.92
CA MET A 696 -6.11 -6.25 12.19
C MET A 696 -6.93 -5.06 12.68
N ALA A 697 -6.41 -4.30 13.66
CA ALA A 697 -7.10 -3.12 14.17
C ALA A 697 -7.28 -2.06 13.08
N LYS A 698 -6.25 -1.79 12.28
CA LYS A 698 -6.31 -0.81 11.18
C LYS A 698 -7.33 -1.24 10.13
N LEU A 699 -7.24 -2.46 9.62
CA LEU A 699 -8.11 -2.96 8.54
C LEU A 699 -9.57 -3.16 8.96
N VAL A 700 -9.86 -3.28 10.26
CA VAL A 700 -11.25 -3.31 10.76
C VAL A 700 -11.75 -1.90 11.11
N GLY A 701 -10.96 -1.14 11.86
CA GLY A 701 -11.39 0.13 12.43
C GLY A 701 -11.47 1.26 11.40
N VAL A 702 -10.53 1.31 10.46
CA VAL A 702 -10.48 2.39 9.46
C VAL A 702 -11.70 2.34 8.50
N PRO A 703 -12.04 1.21 7.85
CA PRO A 703 -13.26 1.15 7.02
C PRO A 703 -14.53 1.44 7.83
N CYS A 704 -14.58 1.02 9.10
CA CYS A 704 -15.69 1.35 10.01
C CYS A 704 -15.81 2.86 10.26
N GLY A 705 -14.70 3.54 10.60
CA GLY A 705 -14.69 5.00 10.79
C GLY A 705 -15.02 5.75 9.50
N MET A 706 -14.62 5.21 8.35
CA MET A 706 -14.95 5.76 7.03
C MET A 706 -16.44 5.65 6.70
N ALA A 707 -17.09 4.54 7.07
CA ALA A 707 -18.54 4.39 6.90
C ALA A 707 -19.32 5.45 7.70
N VAL A 708 -18.87 5.75 8.93
CA VAL A 708 -19.41 6.85 9.72
C VAL A 708 -19.26 8.17 8.99
N GLN A 709 -18.08 8.47 8.43
CA GLN A 709 -17.88 9.70 7.69
C GLN A 709 -18.78 9.80 6.46
N PHE A 710 -18.93 8.74 5.67
CA PHE A 710 -19.81 8.79 4.52
C PHE A 710 -21.29 9.00 4.89
N ILE A 711 -21.75 8.48 6.03
CA ILE A 711 -23.11 8.79 6.53
C ILE A 711 -23.21 10.28 6.90
N LEU A 712 -22.24 10.79 7.67
CA LEU A 712 -22.25 12.19 8.14
C LEU A 712 -22.06 13.22 7.02
N GLU A 713 -21.35 12.86 5.96
CA GLU A 713 -21.17 13.65 4.73
C GLU A 713 -22.38 13.55 3.79
N GLY A 714 -23.31 12.63 4.02
CA GLY A 714 -24.46 12.37 3.15
C GLY A 714 -24.11 11.63 1.85
N VAL A 715 -22.91 11.06 1.77
CA VAL A 715 -22.46 10.20 0.66
C VAL A 715 -23.18 8.86 0.71
N LEU A 716 -23.21 8.23 1.88
CA LEU A 716 -24.13 7.12 2.17
C LEU A 716 -25.46 7.72 2.63
N ASN A 717 -26.46 7.71 1.75
CA ASN A 717 -27.74 8.37 1.98
C ASN A 717 -28.97 7.47 1.81
N LYS A 718 -28.78 6.19 1.46
CA LYS A 718 -29.86 5.22 1.26
C LYS A 718 -30.34 4.66 2.61
N PRO A 719 -31.63 4.80 2.99
CA PRO A 719 -32.17 4.26 4.24
C PRO A 719 -32.44 2.75 4.20
N GLY A 720 -32.22 2.06 5.32
CA GLY A 720 -32.33 0.59 5.43
C GLY A 720 -31.13 -0.08 6.09
N VAL A 721 -31.05 -1.40 5.96
CA VAL A 721 -29.97 -2.26 6.48
C VAL A 721 -29.11 -2.76 5.33
N PHE A 722 -27.86 -2.31 5.26
CA PHE A 722 -26.97 -2.52 4.12
C PHE A 722 -25.64 -3.17 4.51
N ALA A 723 -25.01 -3.75 3.49
CA ALA A 723 -23.65 -4.25 3.43
C ALA A 723 -23.08 -3.85 2.05
N PRO A 724 -21.74 -3.75 1.88
CA PRO A 724 -21.11 -3.29 0.65
C PRO A 724 -21.12 -4.38 -0.44
N TYR A 725 -22.28 -4.63 -1.06
CA TYR A 725 -22.47 -5.68 -2.08
C TYR A 725 -22.71 -5.15 -3.50
N ASP A 726 -22.64 -3.83 -3.69
CA ASP A 726 -22.76 -3.19 -5.00
C ASP A 726 -21.52 -2.35 -5.31
N GLU A 727 -21.19 -2.27 -6.59
CA GLU A 727 -19.96 -1.61 -7.05
C GLU A 727 -19.97 -0.10 -6.79
N GLU A 728 -21.13 0.55 -6.82
CA GLU A 728 -21.24 1.98 -6.52
C GLU A 728 -20.77 2.28 -5.09
N THR A 729 -21.29 1.52 -4.12
CA THR A 729 -20.90 1.62 -2.71
C THR A 729 -19.46 1.18 -2.52
N CYS A 730 -19.06 0.02 -3.05
CA CYS A 730 -17.71 -0.50 -2.85
C CYS A 730 -16.63 0.43 -3.39
N LYS A 731 -16.87 1.04 -4.56
CA LYS A 731 -15.94 1.99 -5.18
C LYS A 731 -15.66 3.20 -4.29
N LEU A 732 -16.67 3.77 -3.63
CA LEU A 732 -16.50 4.90 -2.70
C LEU A 732 -15.49 4.57 -1.60
N PHE A 733 -15.62 3.38 -1.00
CA PHE A 733 -14.70 2.92 0.03
C PHE A 733 -13.31 2.62 -0.53
N ARG A 734 -13.20 1.90 -1.65
CA ARG A 734 -11.89 1.58 -2.24
C ARG A 734 -11.09 2.84 -2.58
N GLU A 735 -11.71 3.81 -3.26
CA GLU A 735 -11.04 5.05 -3.66
C GLU A 735 -10.55 5.85 -2.44
N ARG A 736 -11.35 5.93 -1.37
CA ARG A 736 -10.95 6.67 -0.17
C ARG A 736 -9.95 5.90 0.70
N LEU A 737 -10.08 4.58 0.81
CA LEU A 737 -9.13 3.72 1.54
C LEU A 737 -7.74 3.74 0.90
N GLU A 738 -7.67 3.65 -0.43
CA GLU A 738 -6.41 3.72 -1.15
C GLU A 738 -5.79 5.11 -1.01
N LYS A 739 -6.58 6.16 -1.25
CA LYS A 739 -6.10 7.55 -1.23
C LYS A 739 -5.66 8.04 0.15
N GLU A 740 -6.42 7.73 1.21
CA GLU A 740 -6.17 8.28 2.54
C GLU A 740 -5.29 7.37 3.41
N GLU A 741 -5.35 6.05 3.20
CA GLU A 741 -4.83 5.08 4.17
C GLU A 741 -3.86 4.07 3.56
N GLY A 742 -3.69 4.08 2.24
CA GLY A 742 -2.85 3.16 1.48
C GLY A 742 -3.34 1.71 1.51
N ILE A 743 -4.61 1.48 1.86
CA ILE A 743 -5.20 0.15 1.93
C ILE A 743 -5.71 -0.24 0.54
N THR A 744 -5.07 -1.23 -0.08
CA THR A 744 -5.45 -1.74 -1.40
C THR A 744 -5.19 -3.25 -1.53
N MET A 745 -5.77 -3.89 -2.54
CA MET A 745 -5.47 -5.27 -2.92
C MET A 745 -4.82 -5.28 -4.32
N VAL A 746 -3.72 -6.03 -4.46
CA VAL A 746 -2.96 -6.15 -5.70
C VAL A 746 -3.53 -7.29 -6.53
N GLU A 747 -3.93 -6.97 -7.76
CA GLU A 747 -4.48 -7.93 -8.72
C GLU A 747 -3.39 -8.50 -9.65
N LYS A 748 -3.40 -9.82 -9.88
CA LYS A 748 -2.44 -10.51 -10.76
C LYS A 748 -3.13 -11.61 -11.57
N LEU A 749 -2.76 -11.72 -12.84
CA LEU A 749 -3.06 -12.89 -13.67
C LEU A 749 -2.13 -14.05 -13.27
N VAL A 750 -2.68 -15.26 -13.12
CA VAL A 750 -1.96 -16.46 -12.68
C VAL A 750 -1.81 -17.48 -13.80
#